data_AF-A0A9Q1QKU1-F1
#
_entry.id   AF-A0A9Q1QKU1-F1
#
_cell.length_a   1.000
_cell.length_b   1.000
_cell.length_c   1.000
_cell.angle_alpha   90.00
_cell.angle_beta   90.00
_cell.angle_gamma   90.00
#
_symmetry.space_group_name_H-M   'P 1'
#
loop_
_entity.id
_entity.type
_entity.pdbx_description
1 polymer ?
#
loop_
_entity_poly.entity_id
_entity_poly.type
_entity_poly.pdbx_seq_one_letter_code
_entity_poly.pdbx_strand_id
1 'polypeptide(L)'
;MNRTAMASMNNQGLLLLMCLCFSAAMANIGEYDEYWRQREAQARKFLGETYHPEPFNVTNEFNMQVHRMAEELNKTGRSLREDQHNDEGSCQYTNPMDACWRCQPNWEENRKRLADCSMGFAKGVTGGKAGEYYVVTDDTDDDLLNPKPGTLRYAVIQPEPLWIIFDRPMTISLQQELIITSDKTIDARGHHIHIANGSGITIQFVQNIIIHGLHIHDTLPGSGGMIRDSTTHYGFRTQSDGDCISIFGSSKIWIDHCSFSRGSDGLVDIIQGSTGITISNNHMTHHNDVFLFGATNDYVEDKKMQITVAFNHFGKGLVQRMPRCRFGFFHVVNNDYTHWIMYAIGGSQNPTIVSHGNRFIAPESERSKEVTKRVDASESEWRSWTWISQGDEFVNGAFFTQSGAKEIVDARRNFFIPARPGAEVAALTRMLENEGMSNSRRMLTTRKHYSSCEITNPMDACWRCHHNWASHRTQLAKCALGFAKGTTGGAGGRMYVVTDPSDDDVVNPKPGTLRHAVIQDKPLWITFKKCMTIRLKQELIMNSDKTIDGRGAKVVIEHGPGITIHYVNNIIIQGIEFRNIVTGPGGLIRDSVKHYGYRNVSHGNAISIYGSQRVWIDHCSFANCFHKFIEIQDAATAITISNCRMDSQDEAFVFGAQDEYELDEMMQVTIAYNHFGEKLVKNMPRCSNGFCHVVNNDYTGWKDYAITGRANVTIMSQGNRYTAPDDPKAKEITNRKGVPIIKSGTWAQEKDIHLNGAFFEPSGRLLHNPHKQRKLRAMPGIMAALMTRHAGPLKCLPKKPC
;
A
#
# COMPACT_ATOMS: atom_id res chain seq x y z
N MET A 1 -26.55 -42.32 43.84
CA MET A 1 -25.73 -41.22 44.38
C MET A 1 -25.26 -40.41 43.17
N ASN A 2 -26.12 -39.57 42.59
CA ASN A 2 -26.44 -38.17 42.97
C ASN A 2 -25.19 -37.27 42.89
N ARG A 3 -25.09 -36.32 41.94
CA ARG A 3 -25.87 -35.07 41.79
C ARG A 3 -25.78 -34.13 43.00
N THR A 4 -25.08 -33.01 42.83
CA THR A 4 -25.42 -31.62 43.20
C THR A 4 -24.27 -30.74 42.65
N ALA A 5 -24.49 -29.71 41.82
CA ALA A 5 -25.26 -28.48 41.98
C ALA A 5 -24.61 -27.46 42.93
N MET A 6 -24.16 -26.34 42.37
CA MET A 6 -24.02 -25.08 43.08
C MET A 6 -24.31 -23.93 42.12
N ALA A 7 -25.31 -23.11 42.47
CA ALA A 7 -25.78 -21.97 41.69
C ALA A 7 -26.17 -20.85 42.66
N SER A 8 -25.89 -19.58 42.30
CA SER A 8 -26.24 -18.36 43.07
C SER A 8 -25.56 -18.29 44.47
N MET A 9 -25.50 -17.20 45.26
CA MET A 9 -25.71 -15.73 45.16
C MET A 9 -25.20 -15.14 46.51
N ASN A 10 -24.82 -13.87 46.70
CA ASN A 10 -24.55 -12.72 45.84
C ASN A 10 -23.63 -11.71 46.61
N ASN A 11 -23.32 -10.54 46.04
CA ASN A 11 -22.96 -9.29 46.72
C ASN A 11 -21.86 -9.30 47.81
N GLN A 12 -20.68 -8.75 47.48
CA GLN A 12 -20.24 -7.43 47.99
C GLN A 12 -18.91 -7.04 47.34
N GLY A 13 -18.85 -5.86 46.70
CA GLY A 13 -17.61 -5.35 46.10
C GLY A 13 -17.78 -4.05 45.32
N LEU A 14 -17.04 -3.02 45.75
CA LEU A 14 -16.78 -1.74 45.07
C LEU A 14 -18.00 -0.88 44.65
N LEU A 15 -18.46 -0.09 45.63
CA LEU A 15 -19.00 1.24 45.36
C LEU A 15 -17.82 2.25 45.40
N LEU A 16 -17.39 2.78 44.25
CA LEU A 16 -16.93 4.17 44.01
C LEU A 16 -16.24 4.30 42.63
N LEU A 17 -16.42 5.45 41.97
CA LEU A 17 -15.81 5.85 40.70
C LEU A 17 -16.00 4.91 39.48
N MET A 18 -17.24 4.83 39.00
CA MET A 18 -17.45 5.07 37.57
C MET A 18 -17.87 6.53 37.39
N CYS A 19 -16.90 7.40 37.06
CA CYS A 19 -17.25 8.66 36.41
C CYS A 19 -17.80 8.32 35.03
N LEU A 20 -19.09 8.58 34.83
CA LEU A 20 -19.70 8.63 33.51
C LEU A 20 -19.05 9.78 32.74
N CYS A 21 -18.01 9.48 31.96
CA CYS A 21 -17.53 10.38 30.91
C CYS A 21 -18.60 10.43 29.81
N PHE A 22 -19.63 11.25 30.03
CA PHE A 22 -20.42 11.82 28.96
C PHE A 22 -19.49 12.71 28.13
N SER A 23 -18.89 12.14 27.08
CA SER A 23 -18.35 12.93 25.97
C SER A 23 -19.52 13.55 25.21
N ALA A 24 -20.05 14.64 25.75
CA ALA A 24 -20.80 15.59 24.93
C ALA A 24 -19.84 16.10 23.85
N ALA A 25 -20.16 15.85 22.59
CA ALA A 25 -19.35 16.24 21.43
C ALA A 25 -19.39 17.76 21.21
N MET A 26 -18.76 18.49 22.13
CA MET A 26 -18.41 19.90 21.98
C MET A 26 -17.17 20.01 21.09
N ALA A 27 -17.08 21.05 20.27
CA ALA A 27 -16.07 21.15 19.21
C ALA A 27 -14.72 21.64 19.77
N ASN A 28 -14.05 20.76 20.51
CA ASN A 28 -12.74 20.89 21.18
C ASN A 28 -12.50 22.25 21.86
N ILE A 29 -13.55 22.84 22.43
CA ILE A 29 -13.53 24.12 23.17
C ILE A 29 -14.36 23.95 24.44
N GLY A 30 -13.83 24.41 25.58
CA GLY A 30 -14.53 24.38 26.87
C GLY A 30 -15.64 25.44 26.99
N GLU A 31 -15.41 26.63 26.45
CA GLU A 31 -16.39 27.71 26.32
C GLU A 31 -16.03 28.60 25.11
N TYR A 32 -17.00 28.93 24.25
CA TYR A 32 -16.73 29.78 23.07
C TYR A 32 -16.55 31.26 23.49
N ASP A 33 -15.37 31.80 23.21
CA ASP A 33 -15.13 33.25 23.21
C ASP A 33 -16.03 34.00 22.20
N GLU A 34 -15.93 35.33 22.17
CA GLU A 34 -16.75 36.14 21.28
C GLU A 34 -16.46 35.86 19.80
N TYR A 35 -15.20 35.61 19.43
CA TYR A 35 -14.80 35.35 18.06
C TYR A 35 -15.35 34.01 17.55
N TRP A 36 -15.27 32.94 18.34
CA TRP A 36 -15.86 31.65 17.99
C TRP A 36 -17.39 31.70 17.95
N ARG A 37 -18.05 32.47 18.84
CA ARG A 37 -19.50 32.75 18.75
C ARG A 37 -19.89 33.51 17.48
N GLN A 38 -19.08 34.48 17.05
CA GLN A 38 -19.31 35.20 15.79
C GLN A 38 -19.15 34.27 14.58
N ARG A 39 -18.12 33.41 14.55
CA ARG A 39 -17.94 32.38 13.50
C ARG A 39 -19.12 31.41 13.45
N GLU A 40 -19.57 30.89 14.60
CA GLU A 40 -20.74 30.01 14.67
C GLU A 40 -22.01 30.70 14.14
N ALA A 41 -22.26 31.94 14.55
CA ALA A 41 -23.41 32.71 14.07
C ALA A 41 -23.37 32.98 12.56
N GLN A 42 -22.18 33.13 11.97
CA GLN A 42 -22.00 33.26 10.52
C GLN A 42 -22.21 31.91 9.82
N ALA A 43 -21.62 30.84 10.34
CA ALA A 43 -21.78 29.48 9.85
C ALA A 43 -23.25 29.01 9.79
N ARG A 44 -24.04 29.35 10.82
CA ARG A 44 -25.50 29.08 10.84
C ARG A 44 -26.26 29.76 9.69
N LYS A 45 -25.76 30.89 9.15
CA LYS A 45 -26.33 31.51 7.93
C LYS A 45 -25.93 30.73 6.67
N PHE A 46 -24.66 30.38 6.54
CA PHE A 46 -24.15 29.58 5.42
C PHE A 46 -24.83 28.20 5.31
N LEU A 47 -25.18 27.58 6.44
CA LEU A 47 -26.00 26.36 6.49
C LEU A 47 -27.35 26.56 5.80
N GLY A 48 -28.04 27.67 6.07
CA GLY A 48 -29.32 28.01 5.42
C GLY A 48 -29.17 28.31 3.93
N GLU A 49 -28.09 28.98 3.52
CA GLU A 49 -27.80 29.32 2.12
C GLU A 49 -27.33 28.11 1.28
N THR A 50 -26.72 27.12 1.92
CA THR A 50 -26.14 25.93 1.25
C THR A 50 -27.12 24.75 1.22
N TYR A 51 -28.09 24.71 2.15
CA TYR A 51 -29.10 23.65 2.21
C TYR A 51 -29.98 23.62 0.95
N HIS A 52 -30.02 22.48 0.26
CA HIS A 52 -30.84 22.28 -0.92
C HIS A 52 -32.19 21.64 -0.53
N PRO A 53 -33.35 22.33 -0.68
CA PRO A 53 -34.63 21.81 -0.19
C PRO A 53 -35.11 20.54 -0.91
N GLU A 54 -34.71 20.35 -2.18
CA GLU A 54 -35.00 19.14 -2.96
C GLU A 54 -33.72 18.33 -3.21
N PRO A 55 -33.15 17.65 -2.21
CA PRO A 55 -31.83 17.01 -2.32
C PRO A 55 -31.77 15.90 -3.38
N PHE A 56 -32.90 15.26 -3.68
CA PHE A 56 -33.00 14.25 -4.74
C PHE A 56 -32.70 14.83 -6.14
N ASN A 57 -32.87 16.13 -6.38
CA ASN A 57 -32.48 16.78 -7.63
C ASN A 57 -30.95 16.78 -7.81
N VAL A 58 -30.19 16.98 -6.72
CA VAL A 58 -28.72 16.94 -6.72
C VAL A 58 -28.23 15.52 -7.02
N THR A 59 -28.88 14.49 -6.45
CA THR A 59 -28.66 13.08 -6.79
C THR A 59 -28.91 12.79 -8.28
N ASN A 60 -30.01 13.29 -8.84
CA ASN A 60 -30.32 13.11 -10.26
C ASN A 60 -29.34 13.85 -11.17
N GLU A 61 -28.96 15.09 -10.83
CA GLU A 61 -27.95 15.83 -11.58
C GLU A 61 -26.60 15.09 -11.58
N PHE A 62 -26.16 14.58 -10.42
CA PHE A 62 -24.95 13.78 -10.31
C PHE A 62 -24.96 12.59 -11.27
N ASN A 63 -26.01 11.75 -11.18
CA ASN A 63 -26.13 10.56 -12.03
C ASN A 63 -26.19 10.91 -13.53
N MET A 64 -26.88 12.01 -13.89
CA MET A 64 -26.94 12.51 -15.26
C MET A 64 -25.57 12.92 -15.80
N GLN A 65 -24.75 13.62 -15.01
CA GLN A 65 -23.40 14.02 -15.41
C GLN A 65 -22.47 12.81 -15.60
N VAL A 66 -22.56 11.80 -14.73
CA VAL A 66 -21.83 10.52 -14.89
C VAL A 66 -22.19 9.82 -16.20
N HIS A 67 -23.49 9.77 -16.55
CA HIS A 67 -23.92 9.17 -17.81
C HIS A 67 -23.45 9.94 -19.04
N ARG A 68 -23.58 11.27 -19.05
CA ARG A 68 -23.14 12.12 -20.18
C ARG A 68 -21.66 11.90 -20.51
N MET A 69 -20.78 11.93 -19.51
CA MET A 69 -19.34 11.67 -19.69
C MET A 69 -19.08 10.28 -20.30
N ALA A 70 -19.72 9.24 -19.78
CA ALA A 70 -19.55 7.89 -20.29
C ALA A 70 -20.17 7.68 -21.69
N GLU A 71 -21.20 8.45 -22.07
CA GLU A 71 -21.67 8.51 -23.46
C GLU A 71 -20.68 9.23 -24.39
N GLU A 72 -20.10 10.35 -23.95
CA GLU A 72 -19.11 11.11 -24.71
C GLU A 72 -17.86 10.28 -25.00
N LEU A 73 -17.35 9.54 -24.00
CA LEU A 73 -16.27 8.56 -24.15
C LEU A 73 -16.62 7.42 -25.12
N ASN A 74 -17.89 7.00 -25.18
CA ASN A 74 -18.35 5.99 -26.14
C ASN A 74 -18.55 6.55 -27.56
N LYS A 75 -18.88 7.85 -27.71
CA LYS A 75 -19.04 8.52 -29.01
C LYS A 75 -17.68 8.75 -29.68
N THR A 76 -16.68 9.23 -28.95
CA THR A 76 -15.30 9.37 -29.46
C THR A 76 -14.70 8.01 -29.83
N GLY A 77 -14.97 6.96 -29.05
CA GLY A 77 -14.58 5.58 -29.39
C GLY A 77 -15.25 4.98 -30.64
N ARG A 78 -16.37 5.54 -31.12
CA ARG A 78 -17.03 5.09 -32.37
C ARG A 78 -16.61 5.87 -33.62
N SER A 79 -16.18 7.12 -33.47
CA SER A 79 -15.65 7.92 -34.60
C SER A 79 -14.30 7.42 -35.12
N LEU A 80 -13.55 6.65 -34.31
CA LEU A 80 -12.21 6.13 -34.61
C LEU A 80 -12.22 4.79 -35.39
N ARG A 81 -13.32 4.43 -36.05
CA ARG A 81 -13.43 3.19 -36.85
C ARG A 81 -13.26 3.36 -38.35
N GLU A 82 -13.20 4.59 -38.87
CA GLU A 82 -13.01 4.86 -40.31
C GLU A 82 -11.66 5.50 -40.64
N ASP A 83 -11.08 6.33 -39.77
CA ASP A 83 -9.75 6.94 -40.00
C ASP A 83 -8.61 6.21 -39.28
N GLN A 84 -8.04 5.21 -39.96
CA GLN A 84 -6.74 4.64 -39.59
C GLN A 84 -5.58 5.52 -40.08
N HIS A 85 -5.30 6.65 -39.42
CA HIS A 85 -3.93 7.22 -39.30
C HIS A 85 -3.92 8.42 -38.32
N ASN A 86 -2.98 8.40 -37.36
CA ASN A 86 -2.61 9.48 -36.44
C ASN A 86 -3.70 10.00 -35.47
N ASP A 87 -3.83 9.38 -34.28
CA ASP A 87 -4.25 10.14 -33.10
C ASP A 87 -3.68 9.58 -31.77
N GLU A 88 -2.58 10.18 -31.28
CA GLU A 88 -2.05 9.96 -29.93
C GLU A 88 -2.77 10.87 -28.92
N GLY A 89 -4.05 10.61 -28.58
CA GLY A 89 -4.83 11.60 -27.83
C GLY A 89 -5.98 11.17 -26.91
N SER A 90 -6.41 9.89 -26.87
CA SER A 90 -7.61 9.53 -26.10
C SER A 90 -7.40 9.60 -24.58
N CYS A 91 -8.18 10.46 -23.92
CA CYS A 91 -8.14 10.61 -22.47
C CYS A 91 -8.58 9.31 -21.74
N GLN A 92 -7.80 8.85 -20.75
CA GLN A 92 -8.06 7.62 -19.98
C GLN A 92 -8.35 7.89 -18.50
N TYR A 93 -9.46 8.56 -18.19
CA TYR A 93 -10.00 8.62 -16.82
C TYR A 93 -11.37 7.98 -16.71
N THR A 94 -11.73 7.60 -15.49
CA THR A 94 -12.78 6.60 -15.26
C THR A 94 -14.06 7.15 -14.65
N ASN A 95 -14.05 8.38 -14.14
CA ASN A 95 -15.23 9.06 -13.61
C ASN A 95 -15.22 10.55 -14.09
N PRO A 96 -16.37 11.26 -14.05
CA PRO A 96 -16.46 12.63 -14.58
C PRO A 96 -15.66 13.68 -13.80
N MET A 97 -15.45 13.51 -12.49
CA MET A 97 -14.65 14.45 -11.69
C MET A 97 -13.19 14.41 -12.15
N ASP A 98 -12.59 13.21 -12.20
CA ASP A 98 -11.24 12.99 -12.74
C ASP A 98 -11.13 13.51 -14.17
N ALA A 99 -12.07 13.14 -15.04
CA ALA A 99 -12.04 13.53 -16.45
C ALA A 99 -12.08 15.07 -16.64
N CYS A 100 -12.87 15.78 -15.85
CA CYS A 100 -13.05 17.23 -15.96
C CYS A 100 -11.73 18.05 -15.87
N TRP A 101 -10.78 17.63 -15.01
CA TRP A 101 -9.48 18.28 -14.88
C TRP A 101 -8.33 17.46 -15.47
N ARG A 102 -8.29 16.14 -15.30
CA ARG A 102 -7.16 15.31 -15.76
C ARG A 102 -7.14 15.11 -17.27
N CYS A 103 -8.28 15.12 -17.97
CA CYS A 103 -8.30 15.06 -19.45
C CYS A 103 -7.74 16.31 -20.13
N GLN A 104 -7.45 17.37 -19.37
CA GLN A 104 -7.08 18.66 -19.94
C GLN A 104 -5.59 18.69 -20.28
N PRO A 105 -5.21 19.18 -21.47
CA PRO A 105 -3.83 19.55 -21.75
C PRO A 105 -3.31 20.46 -20.63
N ASN A 106 -2.09 20.19 -20.17
CA ASN A 106 -1.39 20.96 -19.15
C ASN A 106 -2.14 21.12 -17.80
N TRP A 107 -2.91 20.12 -17.37
CA TRP A 107 -3.58 20.16 -16.05
C TRP A 107 -2.62 20.41 -14.87
N GLU A 108 -1.34 20.02 -15.00
CA GLU A 108 -0.27 20.25 -14.02
C GLU A 108 0.08 21.75 -13.88
N GLU A 109 -0.06 22.52 -14.96
CA GLU A 109 0.13 23.98 -15.00
C GLU A 109 -1.16 24.71 -14.58
N ASN A 110 -2.33 24.16 -14.93
CA ASN A 110 -3.65 24.70 -14.58
C ASN A 110 -4.27 24.02 -13.34
N ARG A 111 -3.52 24.00 -12.22
CA ARG A 111 -3.95 23.35 -10.97
C ARG A 111 -5.33 23.82 -10.49
N LYS A 112 -5.58 25.13 -10.54
CA LYS A 112 -6.81 25.78 -10.06
C LYS A 112 -8.09 25.32 -10.76
N ARG A 113 -7.99 24.73 -11.97
CA ARG A 113 -9.14 24.14 -12.68
C ARG A 113 -9.81 23.00 -11.90
N LEU A 114 -9.08 22.31 -11.01
CA LEU A 114 -9.66 21.24 -10.17
C LEU A 114 -10.98 21.67 -9.51
N ALA A 115 -11.05 22.91 -9.02
CA ALA A 115 -12.22 23.44 -8.33
C ALA A 115 -13.50 23.53 -9.21
N ASP A 116 -13.36 23.54 -10.53
CA ASP A 116 -14.51 23.53 -11.47
C ASP A 116 -15.11 22.12 -11.66
N CYS A 117 -14.51 21.10 -11.04
CA CYS A 117 -14.85 19.68 -11.24
C CYS A 117 -15.59 19.05 -10.05
N SER A 118 -15.93 19.84 -9.04
CA SER A 118 -16.74 19.40 -7.90
C SER A 118 -18.17 19.05 -8.34
N MET A 119 -18.70 17.92 -7.87
CA MET A 119 -20.08 17.47 -8.13
C MET A 119 -20.76 17.05 -6.83
N GLY A 120 -22.08 16.81 -6.89
CA GLY A 120 -22.88 16.45 -5.72
C GLY A 120 -23.15 17.68 -4.85
N PHE A 121 -23.27 17.49 -3.54
CA PHE A 121 -23.57 18.61 -2.63
C PHE A 121 -22.42 19.64 -2.50
N ALA A 122 -21.18 19.30 -2.85
CA ALA A 122 -20.07 20.26 -2.98
C ALA A 122 -19.95 20.91 -4.37
N LYS A 123 -20.91 20.73 -5.29
CA LYS A 123 -20.85 21.36 -6.62
C LYS A 123 -20.72 22.88 -6.49
N GLY A 124 -19.66 23.44 -7.08
CA GLY A 124 -19.37 24.88 -7.02
C GLY A 124 -18.55 25.31 -5.80
N VAL A 125 -18.00 24.37 -5.02
CA VAL A 125 -16.89 24.66 -4.11
C VAL A 125 -15.69 25.15 -4.93
N THR A 126 -15.21 26.35 -4.63
CA THR A 126 -14.07 26.97 -5.33
C THR A 126 -12.75 26.86 -4.56
N GLY A 127 -12.82 26.63 -3.25
CA GLY A 127 -11.64 26.64 -2.37
C GLY A 127 -10.87 27.95 -2.49
N GLY A 128 -9.54 27.85 -2.55
CA GLY A 128 -8.65 28.98 -2.75
C GLY A 128 -8.47 29.43 -4.21
N LYS A 129 -9.36 29.07 -5.14
CA LYS A 129 -9.20 29.35 -6.58
C LYS A 129 -8.97 30.84 -6.90
N ALA A 130 -9.64 31.74 -6.18
CA ALA A 130 -9.52 33.18 -6.35
C ALA A 130 -8.24 33.79 -5.75
N GLY A 131 -7.52 33.02 -4.92
CA GLY A 131 -6.36 33.46 -4.16
C GLY A 131 -5.03 33.17 -4.85
N GLU A 132 -3.92 33.65 -4.28
CA GLU A 132 -2.59 33.31 -4.78
C GLU A 132 -2.17 31.87 -4.46
N TYR A 133 -1.13 31.39 -5.14
CA TYR A 133 -0.48 30.15 -4.74
C TYR A 133 0.38 30.40 -3.49
N TYR A 134 0.17 29.59 -2.45
CA TYR A 134 1.09 29.51 -1.32
C TYR A 134 1.89 28.22 -1.42
N VAL A 135 3.21 28.29 -1.30
CA VAL A 135 4.08 27.10 -1.33
C VAL A 135 4.52 26.79 0.09
N VAL A 136 4.12 25.63 0.60
CA VAL A 136 4.68 25.06 1.83
C VAL A 136 6.09 24.58 1.50
N THR A 137 7.06 25.12 2.25
CA THR A 137 8.50 24.82 2.15
C THR A 137 9.08 24.35 3.48
N ASP A 138 8.27 24.30 4.54
CA ASP A 138 8.66 23.90 5.90
C ASP A 138 7.60 22.92 6.44
N ASP A 139 8.04 21.72 6.79
CA ASP A 139 7.22 20.62 7.33
C ASP A 139 7.16 20.59 8.87
N THR A 140 7.73 21.59 9.54
CA THR A 140 7.62 21.78 11.00
C THR A 140 6.28 22.37 11.45
N ASP A 141 5.94 22.12 12.72
CA ASP A 141 4.73 22.64 13.39
C ASP A 141 5.06 23.14 14.82
N ASP A 142 6.28 23.66 15.00
CA ASP A 142 6.90 23.88 16.32
C ASP A 142 6.28 25.03 17.15
N ASP A 143 5.61 25.99 16.51
CA ASP A 143 5.00 27.15 17.16
C ASP A 143 3.52 27.27 16.77
N LEU A 144 2.65 26.91 17.71
CA LEU A 144 1.19 26.94 17.58
C LEU A 144 0.59 28.35 17.66
N LEU A 145 1.36 29.34 18.15
CA LEU A 145 0.93 30.72 18.37
C LEU A 145 1.54 31.71 17.40
N ASN A 146 2.68 31.41 16.78
CA ASN A 146 3.34 32.22 15.76
C ASN A 146 3.91 31.32 14.66
N PRO A 147 3.06 30.59 13.91
CA PRO A 147 3.54 29.68 12.87
C PRO A 147 4.36 30.45 11.83
N LYS A 148 5.46 29.85 11.38
CA LYS A 148 6.43 30.50 10.48
C LYS A 148 5.89 30.56 9.04
N PRO A 149 6.08 31.65 8.29
CA PRO A 149 5.92 31.63 6.83
C PRO A 149 6.74 30.48 6.21
N GLY A 150 6.17 29.80 5.23
CA GLY A 150 6.68 28.54 4.68
C GLY A 150 6.03 27.27 5.29
N THR A 151 5.43 27.34 6.48
CA THR A 151 4.72 26.20 7.10
C THR A 151 3.28 26.06 6.59
N LEU A 152 2.70 24.87 6.75
CA LEU A 152 1.27 24.63 6.48
C LEU A 152 0.36 25.35 7.49
N ARG A 153 0.71 25.40 8.78
CA ARG A 153 -0.09 26.10 9.80
C ARG A 153 -0.20 27.59 9.51
N TYR A 154 0.86 28.23 9.04
CA TYR A 154 0.78 29.63 8.60
C TYR A 154 -0.16 29.80 7.40
N ALA A 155 -0.11 28.89 6.43
CA ALA A 155 -0.92 28.98 5.20
C ALA A 155 -2.43 28.94 5.47
N VAL A 156 -2.90 28.01 6.30
CA VAL A 156 -4.33 27.75 6.48
C VAL A 156 -5.07 28.79 7.32
N ILE A 157 -4.34 29.65 8.05
CA ILE A 157 -4.90 30.70 8.92
C ILE A 157 -4.99 32.09 8.26
N GLN A 158 -4.49 32.25 7.03
CA GLN A 158 -4.51 33.55 6.36
C GLN A 158 -5.95 33.97 6.00
N PRO A 159 -6.31 35.26 6.08
CA PRO A 159 -7.68 35.72 5.84
C PRO A 159 -8.07 35.68 4.35
N GLU A 160 -7.11 35.85 3.43
CA GLU A 160 -7.35 35.77 1.99
C GLU A 160 -7.54 34.31 1.51
N PRO A 161 -8.21 34.10 0.36
CA PRO A 161 -8.22 32.80 -0.28
C PRO A 161 -6.78 32.36 -0.64
N LEU A 162 -6.46 31.07 -0.53
CA LEU A 162 -5.12 30.55 -0.90
C LEU A 162 -5.18 29.16 -1.52
N TRP A 163 -4.45 28.98 -2.63
CA TRP A 163 -4.20 27.67 -3.23
C TRP A 163 -2.86 27.12 -2.73
N ILE A 164 -2.92 26.34 -1.67
CA ILE A 164 -1.76 25.81 -0.93
C ILE A 164 -1.22 24.58 -1.66
N ILE A 165 0.04 24.66 -2.10
CA ILE A 165 0.83 23.57 -2.67
C ILE A 165 2.09 23.35 -1.84
N PHE A 166 2.90 22.36 -2.22
CA PHE A 166 4.10 21.94 -1.49
C PHE A 166 5.30 21.91 -2.45
N ASP A 167 6.51 22.24 -1.98
CA ASP A 167 7.72 22.25 -2.83
C ASP A 167 8.38 20.87 -3.02
N ARG A 168 8.09 19.94 -2.10
CA ARG A 168 8.69 18.60 -2.01
C ARG A 168 7.74 17.62 -1.31
N PRO A 169 8.01 16.30 -1.34
CA PRO A 169 7.34 15.34 -0.47
C PRO A 169 7.66 15.61 1.01
N MET A 170 6.64 15.62 1.86
CA MET A 170 6.73 16.00 3.28
C MET A 170 5.98 15.01 4.18
N THR A 171 6.43 14.89 5.43
CA THR A 171 5.66 14.24 6.50
C THR A 171 5.50 15.24 7.65
N ILE A 172 4.35 15.90 7.69
CA ILE A 172 4.02 16.92 8.68
C ILE A 172 3.39 16.23 9.89
N SER A 173 4.07 16.33 11.04
CA SER A 173 3.55 15.87 12.33
C SER A 173 2.98 17.07 13.07
N LEU A 174 1.66 17.21 13.00
CA LEU A 174 0.93 18.29 13.66
C LEU A 174 0.99 18.12 15.18
N GLN A 175 1.49 19.11 15.90
CA GLN A 175 1.64 19.05 17.36
C GLN A 175 0.29 19.14 18.08
N GLN A 176 -0.66 19.86 17.47
CA GLN A 176 -2.07 19.95 17.85
C GLN A 176 -2.92 20.11 16.58
N GLU A 177 -4.25 20.05 16.70
CA GLU A 177 -5.17 20.17 15.56
C GLU A 177 -4.86 21.36 14.63
N LEU A 178 -4.91 21.13 13.32
CA LEU A 178 -4.69 22.14 12.29
C LEU A 178 -6.02 22.83 11.96
N ILE A 179 -6.28 23.97 12.61
CA ILE A 179 -7.51 24.75 12.41
C ILE A 179 -7.42 25.57 11.11
N ILE A 180 -8.40 25.38 10.22
CA ILE A 180 -8.43 26.01 8.89
C ILE A 180 -9.42 27.18 8.84
N THR A 181 -9.07 28.25 8.12
CA THR A 181 -9.96 29.39 7.77
C THR A 181 -10.63 29.18 6.41
N SER A 182 -11.70 29.94 6.09
CA SER A 182 -12.44 29.82 4.83
C SER A 182 -11.58 30.01 3.56
N ASP A 183 -12.10 29.55 2.42
CA ASP A 183 -11.56 29.83 1.09
C ASP A 183 -10.15 29.27 0.84
N LYS A 184 -9.89 28.04 1.32
CA LYS A 184 -8.60 27.36 1.17
C LYS A 184 -8.70 26.15 0.26
N THR A 185 -7.66 25.94 -0.55
CA THR A 185 -7.39 24.65 -1.18
C THR A 185 -6.07 24.12 -0.67
N ILE A 186 -6.04 22.89 -0.15
CA ILE A 186 -4.80 22.14 0.07
C ILE A 186 -4.66 21.14 -1.07
N ASP A 187 -3.69 21.36 -1.96
CA ASP A 187 -3.46 20.59 -3.19
C ASP A 187 -2.09 19.90 -3.15
N ALA A 188 -2.11 18.62 -2.78
CA ALA A 188 -0.90 17.80 -2.71
C ALA A 188 -0.41 17.26 -4.07
N ARG A 189 -1.06 17.57 -5.20
CA ARG A 189 -0.64 17.01 -6.51
C ARG A 189 0.82 17.35 -6.81
N GLY A 190 1.55 16.36 -7.31
CA GLY A 190 2.99 16.45 -7.60
C GLY A 190 3.89 15.90 -6.49
N HIS A 191 3.42 15.84 -5.24
CA HIS A 191 4.21 15.39 -4.09
C HIS A 191 3.45 14.39 -3.22
N HIS A 192 4.20 13.57 -2.46
CA HIS A 192 3.61 12.73 -1.43
C HIS A 192 3.63 13.50 -0.12
N ILE A 193 2.46 14.01 0.29
CA ILE A 193 2.30 14.80 1.50
C ILE A 193 1.55 13.95 2.52
N HIS A 194 2.23 13.68 3.62
CA HIS A 194 1.71 12.92 4.74
C HIS A 194 1.39 13.86 5.90
N ILE A 195 0.18 13.79 6.43
CA ILE A 195 -0.18 14.36 7.74
C ILE A 195 -0.24 13.16 8.69
N ALA A 196 0.77 12.99 9.56
CA ALA A 196 0.94 11.73 10.28
C ALA A 196 1.75 11.83 11.58
N ASN A 197 1.49 10.90 12.50
CA ASN A 197 2.14 10.80 13.82
C ASN A 197 1.94 12.08 14.66
N GLY A 198 0.73 12.62 14.63
CA GLY A 198 0.35 13.91 15.23
C GLY A 198 -1.17 14.09 15.14
N SER A 199 -1.68 15.27 15.47
CA SER A 199 -3.13 15.55 15.41
C SER A 199 -3.67 15.65 13.97
N GLY A 200 -5.01 15.67 13.84
CA GLY A 200 -5.71 15.82 12.57
C GLY A 200 -5.97 17.27 12.12
N ILE A 201 -6.80 17.40 11.08
CA ILE A 201 -7.24 18.66 10.50
C ILE A 201 -8.63 19.05 11.04
N THR A 202 -8.81 20.29 11.48
CA THR A 202 -10.09 20.81 11.99
C THR A 202 -10.66 21.89 11.09
N ILE A 203 -11.86 21.63 10.56
CA ILE A 203 -12.64 22.56 9.73
C ILE A 203 -13.87 22.99 10.54
N GLN A 204 -13.77 24.12 11.26
CA GLN A 204 -14.80 24.55 12.21
C GLN A 204 -15.34 25.94 11.89
N PHE A 205 -16.66 26.02 11.69
CA PHE A 205 -17.43 27.23 11.40
C PHE A 205 -16.83 28.07 10.25
N VAL A 206 -16.52 27.38 9.15
CA VAL A 206 -15.97 27.98 7.90
C VAL A 206 -16.72 27.47 6.67
N GLN A 207 -16.37 27.99 5.51
CA GLN A 207 -16.87 27.47 4.25
C GLN A 207 -15.83 27.46 3.13
N ASN A 208 -16.19 26.81 2.03
CA ASN A 208 -15.47 26.84 0.77
C ASN A 208 -14.03 26.29 0.89
N ILE A 209 -13.92 25.00 1.26
CA ILE A 209 -12.62 24.31 1.44
C ILE A 209 -12.50 23.14 0.47
N ILE A 210 -11.33 23.00 -0.15
CA ILE A 210 -10.93 21.80 -0.90
C ILE A 210 -9.72 21.16 -0.23
N ILE A 211 -9.81 19.88 0.12
CA ILE A 211 -8.68 19.07 0.56
C ILE A 211 -8.46 17.99 -0.50
N HIS A 212 -7.31 18.03 -1.18
CA HIS A 212 -7.04 17.18 -2.33
C HIS A 212 -5.66 16.49 -2.28
N GLY A 213 -5.67 15.15 -2.37
CA GLY A 213 -4.46 14.34 -2.58
C GLY A 213 -3.60 14.03 -1.34
N LEU A 214 -4.03 14.38 -0.13
CA LEU A 214 -3.27 14.13 1.10
C LEU A 214 -3.28 12.65 1.51
N HIS A 215 -2.19 12.20 2.14
CA HIS A 215 -2.15 10.95 2.90
C HIS A 215 -2.27 11.30 4.39
N ILE A 216 -3.36 10.94 5.06
CA ILE A 216 -3.60 11.27 6.47
C ILE A 216 -3.73 9.98 7.27
N HIS A 217 -2.78 9.72 8.17
CA HIS A 217 -2.72 8.44 8.88
C HIS A 217 -1.91 8.47 10.17
N ASP A 218 -2.13 7.49 11.05
CA ASP A 218 -1.48 7.44 12.38
C ASP A 218 -1.71 8.76 13.15
N THR A 219 -2.93 9.29 13.07
CA THR A 219 -3.32 10.51 13.80
C THR A 219 -3.60 10.19 15.25
N LEU A 220 -3.22 11.11 16.14
CA LEU A 220 -3.20 10.93 17.59
C LEU A 220 -3.97 12.06 18.29
N PRO A 221 -4.54 11.79 19.49
CA PRO A 221 -5.16 12.83 20.30
C PRO A 221 -4.17 13.95 20.64
N GLY A 222 -4.46 15.17 20.19
CA GLY A 222 -3.73 16.36 20.65
C GLY A 222 -4.22 16.76 22.03
N SER A 223 -3.30 17.10 22.95
CA SER A 223 -3.62 17.49 24.33
C SER A 223 -4.44 18.78 24.50
N GLY A 224 -4.63 19.55 23.43
CA GLY A 224 -5.14 20.91 23.49
C GLY A 224 -4.08 21.90 23.96
N GLY A 225 -4.53 23.12 24.28
CA GLY A 225 -3.67 24.26 24.66
C GLY A 225 -4.10 25.55 23.96
N MET A 226 -3.26 26.57 23.99
CA MET A 226 -3.48 27.79 23.21
C MET A 226 -3.05 27.56 21.75
N ILE A 227 -3.96 27.73 20.80
CA ILE A 227 -3.73 27.47 19.37
C ILE A 227 -4.19 28.67 18.55
N ARG A 228 -3.38 29.10 17.57
CA ARG A 228 -3.77 30.11 16.58
C ARG A 228 -4.74 29.54 15.55
N ASP A 229 -5.86 30.22 15.37
CA ASP A 229 -6.94 29.84 14.43
C ASP A 229 -7.21 30.89 13.34
N SER A 230 -6.60 32.08 13.44
CA SER A 230 -6.47 33.07 12.38
C SER A 230 -5.26 33.99 12.60
N THR A 231 -4.94 34.85 11.63
CA THR A 231 -3.92 35.90 11.82
C THR A 231 -4.21 36.86 12.97
N THR A 232 -5.48 37.03 13.37
CA THR A 232 -5.91 37.97 14.42
C THR A 232 -6.34 37.30 15.73
N HIS A 233 -6.52 35.98 15.75
CA HIS A 233 -7.04 35.25 16.91
C HIS A 233 -6.28 33.96 17.23
N TYR A 234 -6.12 33.69 18.52
CA TYR A 234 -5.71 32.41 19.08
C TYR A 234 -6.50 32.15 20.37
N GLY A 235 -6.96 30.92 20.55
CA GLY A 235 -7.88 30.54 21.64
C GLY A 235 -7.44 29.28 22.38
N PHE A 236 -8.04 29.02 23.53
CA PHE A 236 -7.83 27.76 24.25
C PHE A 236 -8.66 26.64 23.62
N ARG A 237 -7.99 25.53 23.29
CA ARG A 237 -8.57 24.31 22.75
C ARG A 237 -8.41 23.18 23.76
N THR A 238 -9.44 22.34 23.91
CA THR A 238 -9.38 21.14 24.75
C THR A 238 -8.65 20.01 24.02
N GLN A 239 -8.51 18.86 24.68
CA GLN A 239 -8.05 17.64 24.02
C GLN A 239 -8.93 17.34 22.78
N SER A 240 -8.30 16.87 21.71
CA SER A 240 -8.94 16.42 20.47
C SER A 240 -8.92 14.89 20.40
N ASP A 241 -9.92 14.28 19.77
CA ASP A 241 -10.10 12.81 19.76
C ASP A 241 -9.09 12.05 18.89
N GLY A 242 -8.44 12.73 17.94
CA GLY A 242 -7.39 12.15 17.07
C GLY A 242 -7.88 11.63 15.72
N ASP A 243 -9.00 12.16 15.21
CA ASP A 243 -9.48 11.94 13.84
C ASP A 243 -8.43 12.34 12.78
N CYS A 244 -8.61 11.90 11.53
CA CYS A 244 -7.85 12.45 10.41
C CYS A 244 -8.37 13.83 9.98
N ILE A 245 -9.70 14.00 9.84
CA ILE A 245 -10.36 15.30 9.56
C ILE A 245 -11.66 15.41 10.37
N SER A 246 -11.82 16.48 11.14
CA SER A 246 -13.05 16.79 11.89
C SER A 246 -13.70 18.05 11.34
N ILE A 247 -14.99 17.99 10.98
CA ILE A 247 -15.76 19.08 10.37
C ILE A 247 -16.95 19.46 11.27
N PHE A 248 -16.97 20.71 11.73
CA PHE A 248 -17.95 21.23 12.67
C PHE A 248 -18.67 22.44 12.07
N GLY A 249 -20.00 22.37 11.95
CA GLY A 249 -20.86 23.44 11.42
C GLY A 249 -20.32 24.16 10.18
N SER A 250 -19.70 23.44 9.24
CA SER A 250 -19.03 24.04 8.08
C SER A 250 -19.75 23.69 6.78
N SER A 251 -19.70 24.60 5.81
CA SER A 251 -20.46 24.48 4.55
C SER A 251 -19.55 24.43 3.33
N LYS A 252 -20.00 23.81 2.22
CA LYS A 252 -19.27 23.86 0.93
C LYS A 252 -17.85 23.29 1.05
N ILE A 253 -17.74 22.00 1.34
CA ILE A 253 -16.46 21.30 1.56
C ILE A 253 -16.28 20.14 0.57
N TRP A 254 -15.10 20.00 -0.03
CA TRP A 254 -14.76 18.89 -0.91
C TRP A 254 -13.50 18.16 -0.44
N ILE A 255 -13.62 16.87 -0.13
CA ILE A 255 -12.51 15.98 0.22
C ILE A 255 -12.31 14.99 -0.93
N ASP A 256 -11.19 15.11 -1.64
CA ASP A 256 -10.96 14.42 -2.91
C ASP A 256 -9.58 13.77 -3.00
N HIS A 257 -9.47 12.58 -3.60
CA HIS A 257 -8.18 11.89 -3.80
C HIS A 257 -7.31 11.66 -2.55
N CYS A 258 -7.88 11.75 -1.33
CA CYS A 258 -7.13 11.55 -0.10
C CYS A 258 -7.05 10.07 0.29
N SER A 259 -5.97 9.70 0.99
CA SER A 259 -5.75 8.36 1.55
C SER A 259 -5.81 8.39 3.07
N PHE A 260 -6.65 7.56 3.68
CA PHE A 260 -6.89 7.53 5.13
C PHE A 260 -6.59 6.15 5.73
N SER A 261 -5.90 6.10 6.89
CA SER A 261 -5.76 4.86 7.66
C SER A 261 -5.30 5.09 9.10
N ARG A 262 -5.67 4.22 10.05
CA ARG A 262 -5.12 4.22 11.41
C ARG A 262 -5.21 5.58 12.15
N GLY A 263 -6.31 6.31 12.01
CA GLY A 263 -6.63 7.37 12.99
C GLY A 263 -6.91 6.78 14.37
N SER A 264 -6.83 7.61 15.42
CA SER A 264 -7.01 7.14 16.81
C SER A 264 -8.49 6.95 17.20
N ASP A 265 -9.40 7.82 16.74
CA ASP A 265 -10.85 7.63 16.87
C ASP A 265 -11.51 7.39 15.51
N GLY A 266 -11.87 8.44 14.76
CA GLY A 266 -12.43 8.35 13.40
C GLY A 266 -11.42 8.57 12.27
N LEU A 267 -11.86 8.44 11.00
CA LEU A 267 -11.14 9.04 9.86
C LEU A 267 -11.73 10.39 9.49
N VAL A 268 -13.04 10.47 9.21
CA VAL A 268 -13.68 11.77 8.92
C VAL A 268 -15.01 11.91 9.65
N ASP A 269 -15.06 12.85 10.57
CA ASP A 269 -16.24 13.19 11.35
C ASP A 269 -16.83 14.51 10.87
N ILE A 270 -18.15 14.53 10.63
CA ILE A 270 -18.87 15.66 10.04
C ILE A 270 -20.14 15.91 10.85
N ILE A 271 -20.16 16.99 11.63
CA ILE A 271 -21.15 17.19 12.69
C ILE A 271 -21.61 18.65 12.79
N GLN A 272 -22.53 18.92 13.73
CA GLN A 272 -22.99 20.25 14.12
C GLN A 272 -23.59 21.08 12.96
N GLY A 273 -24.41 20.46 12.11
CA GLY A 273 -25.09 21.13 11.00
C GLY A 273 -24.20 21.40 9.78
N SER A 274 -23.06 20.71 9.65
CA SER A 274 -22.23 20.81 8.44
C SER A 274 -23.00 20.33 7.19
N THR A 275 -22.86 21.00 6.04
CA THR A 275 -23.65 20.69 4.83
C THR A 275 -22.99 21.11 3.51
N GLY A 276 -23.52 20.67 2.37
CA GLY A 276 -22.94 20.99 1.07
C GLY A 276 -21.60 20.30 0.85
N ILE A 277 -21.50 19.01 1.17
CA ILE A 277 -20.22 18.29 1.24
C ILE A 277 -20.17 17.14 0.23
N THR A 278 -19.02 16.97 -0.41
CA THR A 278 -18.71 15.78 -1.22
C THR A 278 -17.41 15.16 -0.74
N ILE A 279 -17.43 13.85 -0.57
CA ILE A 279 -16.28 13.01 -0.25
C ILE A 279 -16.11 12.07 -1.44
N SER A 280 -15.12 12.35 -2.29
CA SER A 280 -14.94 11.63 -3.57
C SER A 280 -13.54 11.07 -3.78
N ASN A 281 -13.44 10.01 -4.56
CA ASN A 281 -12.13 9.47 -4.99
C ASN A 281 -11.17 9.16 -3.82
N ASN A 282 -11.64 8.88 -2.60
CA ASN A 282 -10.76 8.63 -1.46
C ASN A 282 -10.50 7.14 -1.26
N HIS A 283 -9.36 6.81 -0.66
CA HIS A 283 -8.96 5.44 -0.37
C HIS A 283 -8.75 5.22 1.14
N MET A 284 -9.47 4.26 1.73
CA MET A 284 -9.48 4.04 3.18
C MET A 284 -9.05 2.61 3.50
N THR A 285 -8.19 2.41 4.50
CA THR A 285 -7.79 1.06 4.97
C THR A 285 -7.46 1.03 6.47
N HIS A 286 -7.45 -0.15 7.08
CA HIS A 286 -6.95 -0.42 8.44
C HIS A 286 -7.45 0.56 9.52
N HIS A 287 -8.75 0.58 9.76
CA HIS A 287 -9.35 1.48 10.75
C HIS A 287 -10.74 1.00 11.19
N ASN A 288 -11.18 1.37 12.39
CA ASN A 288 -12.46 0.91 12.95
C ASN A 288 -13.64 1.75 12.43
N ASP A 289 -13.63 3.03 12.76
CA ASP A 289 -14.79 3.93 12.68
C ASP A 289 -14.60 4.96 11.56
N VAL A 290 -14.91 4.58 10.32
CA VAL A 290 -14.47 5.33 9.14
C VAL A 290 -15.07 6.73 9.05
N PHE A 291 -16.40 6.87 9.02
CA PHE A 291 -17.11 8.14 8.84
C PHE A 291 -18.30 8.28 9.80
N LEU A 292 -18.30 9.31 10.66
CA LEU A 292 -19.47 9.68 11.45
C LEU A 292 -20.11 10.97 10.93
N PHE A 293 -21.35 10.87 10.45
CA PHE A 293 -22.13 12.02 9.99
C PHE A 293 -23.25 12.31 11.00
N GLY A 294 -23.07 13.38 11.77
CA GLY A 294 -23.85 13.76 12.95
C GLY A 294 -23.47 12.95 14.19
N ALA A 295 -22.98 13.59 15.25
CA ALA A 295 -22.41 12.91 16.44
C ALA A 295 -23.45 12.47 17.48
N THR A 296 -24.43 13.33 17.80
CA THR A 296 -25.37 13.13 18.90
C THR A 296 -26.78 12.78 18.40
N ASN A 297 -27.65 12.33 19.31
CA ASN A 297 -29.02 11.92 18.96
C ASN A 297 -30.05 13.04 19.07
N ASP A 298 -29.62 14.27 19.42
CA ASP A 298 -30.47 15.42 19.76
C ASP A 298 -30.13 16.70 18.98
N TYR A 299 -29.03 16.75 18.23
CA TYR A 299 -28.63 17.92 17.44
C TYR A 299 -29.46 18.09 16.16
N VAL A 300 -30.69 18.60 16.31
CA VAL A 300 -31.71 18.65 15.24
C VAL A 300 -31.33 19.45 13.98
N GLU A 301 -30.33 20.33 14.04
CA GLU A 301 -29.83 21.05 12.85
C GLU A 301 -29.12 20.13 11.86
N ASP A 302 -28.66 18.94 12.29
CA ASP A 302 -28.13 17.90 11.38
C ASP A 302 -29.18 17.39 10.38
N LYS A 303 -30.48 17.72 10.54
CA LYS A 303 -31.51 17.52 9.49
C LYS A 303 -31.21 18.29 8.20
N LYS A 304 -30.41 19.36 8.27
CA LYS A 304 -29.92 20.13 7.12
C LYS A 304 -28.59 19.61 6.56
N MET A 305 -28.00 18.57 7.14
CA MET A 305 -26.78 17.93 6.64
C MET A 305 -27.05 17.25 5.30
N GLN A 306 -26.23 17.55 4.30
CA GLN A 306 -26.35 17.00 2.94
C GLN A 306 -24.97 16.63 2.40
N ILE A 307 -24.74 15.34 2.17
CA ILE A 307 -23.42 14.80 1.83
C ILE A 307 -23.51 13.81 0.66
N THR A 308 -22.61 13.96 -0.32
CA THR A 308 -22.37 12.99 -1.39
C THR A 308 -21.11 12.19 -1.07
N VAL A 309 -21.21 10.86 -1.03
CA VAL A 309 -20.07 9.94 -0.88
C VAL A 309 -19.95 9.19 -2.21
N ALA A 310 -18.92 9.49 -3.01
CA ALA A 310 -18.84 9.00 -4.40
C ALA A 310 -17.48 8.47 -4.84
N PHE A 311 -17.44 7.40 -5.64
CA PHE A 311 -16.21 6.86 -6.25
C PHE A 311 -15.09 6.47 -5.26
N ASN A 312 -15.37 6.35 -3.95
CA ASN A 312 -14.37 5.99 -2.95
C ASN A 312 -14.08 4.48 -2.99
N HIS A 313 -12.88 4.09 -2.55
CA HIS A 313 -12.50 2.69 -2.34
C HIS A 313 -12.36 2.40 -0.83
N PHE A 314 -13.35 1.71 -0.28
CA PHE A 314 -13.33 1.17 1.07
C PHE A 314 -12.59 -0.17 1.06
N GLY A 315 -11.29 -0.07 1.32
CA GLY A 315 -10.30 -1.13 1.20
C GLY A 315 -10.19 -2.03 2.44
N LYS A 316 -9.09 -2.78 2.50
CA LYS A 316 -8.88 -3.82 3.51
C LYS A 316 -8.77 -3.29 4.94
N GLY A 317 -9.27 -4.07 5.90
CA GLY A 317 -9.11 -3.83 7.33
C GLY A 317 -9.98 -2.69 7.88
N LEU A 318 -11.07 -2.33 7.19
CA LEU A 318 -12.09 -1.44 7.72
C LEU A 318 -13.12 -2.23 8.52
N VAL A 319 -13.61 -1.70 9.63
CA VAL A 319 -14.62 -2.40 10.45
C VAL A 319 -16.04 -1.94 10.11
N GLN A 320 -16.32 -0.65 10.21
CA GLN A 320 -17.67 -0.10 10.15
C GLN A 320 -17.73 1.40 9.78
N ARG A 321 -18.94 1.97 9.78
CA ARG A 321 -19.26 3.39 9.54
C ARG A 321 -18.83 3.92 8.17
N MET A 322 -19.29 3.33 7.06
CA MET A 322 -18.90 3.72 5.69
C MET A 322 -20.10 4.15 4.80
N PRO A 323 -20.93 5.14 5.19
CA PRO A 323 -20.86 5.97 6.40
C PRO A 323 -21.75 5.44 7.56
N ARG A 324 -21.63 6.05 8.75
CA ARG A 324 -22.67 6.03 9.79
C ARG A 324 -23.34 7.40 9.87
N CYS A 325 -24.66 7.44 9.62
CA CYS A 325 -25.41 8.69 9.47
C CYS A 325 -26.44 8.95 10.58
N ARG A 326 -26.73 10.23 10.81
CA ARG A 326 -27.89 10.72 11.57
C ARG A 326 -28.62 11.84 10.83
N PHE A 327 -29.94 11.91 11.00
CA PHE A 327 -30.86 12.96 10.53
C PHE A 327 -30.89 13.32 9.04
N GLY A 328 -29.78 13.77 8.46
CA GLY A 328 -29.70 14.43 7.16
C GLY A 328 -29.90 13.54 5.93
N PHE A 329 -29.44 14.04 4.79
CA PHE A 329 -29.55 13.40 3.49
C PHE A 329 -28.18 12.95 2.96
N PHE A 330 -28.08 11.69 2.57
CA PHE A 330 -26.82 11.05 2.18
C PHE A 330 -26.97 10.32 0.86
N HIS A 331 -26.26 10.80 -0.17
CA HIS A 331 -26.18 10.14 -1.48
C HIS A 331 -24.88 9.33 -1.55
N VAL A 332 -24.98 8.02 -1.43
CA VAL A 332 -23.86 7.09 -1.43
C VAL A 332 -23.83 6.40 -2.80
N VAL A 333 -22.89 6.78 -3.68
CA VAL A 333 -22.97 6.46 -5.11
C VAL A 333 -21.67 5.95 -5.73
N ASN A 334 -21.74 4.84 -6.46
CA ASN A 334 -20.61 4.28 -7.20
C ASN A 334 -19.31 4.09 -6.38
N ASN A 335 -19.40 3.77 -5.09
CA ASN A 335 -18.26 3.43 -4.24
C ASN A 335 -17.99 1.92 -4.26
N ASP A 336 -16.72 1.53 -4.04
CA ASP A 336 -16.29 0.14 -3.99
C ASP A 336 -16.03 -0.31 -2.55
N TYR A 337 -16.84 -1.24 -2.06
CA TYR A 337 -16.74 -1.80 -0.72
C TYR A 337 -16.19 -3.23 -0.80
N THR A 338 -14.91 -3.39 -0.49
CA THR A 338 -14.24 -4.69 -0.63
C THR A 338 -14.09 -5.46 0.67
N HIS A 339 -14.02 -4.77 1.81
CA HIS A 339 -13.74 -5.38 3.12
C HIS A 339 -14.28 -4.53 4.29
N TRP A 340 -15.49 -4.81 4.77
CA TRP A 340 -15.91 -4.42 6.12
C TRP A 340 -15.73 -5.58 7.11
N ILE A 341 -15.98 -5.37 8.40
CA ILE A 341 -15.98 -6.46 9.41
C ILE A 341 -17.32 -6.55 10.13
N MET A 342 -17.98 -5.41 10.43
CA MET A 342 -19.27 -5.40 11.11
C MET A 342 -20.43 -5.06 10.16
N TYR A 343 -20.40 -3.90 9.52
CA TYR A 343 -21.35 -3.45 8.50
C TYR A 343 -20.68 -2.40 7.60
N ALA A 344 -21.28 -2.10 6.44
CA ALA A 344 -20.79 -1.02 5.59
C ALA A 344 -21.52 0.29 5.89
N ILE A 345 -22.82 0.37 5.60
CA ILE A 345 -23.64 1.58 5.73
C ILE A 345 -24.51 1.47 6.99
N GLY A 346 -24.55 2.52 7.82
CA GLY A 346 -25.36 2.48 9.04
C GLY A 346 -25.93 3.82 9.46
N GLY A 347 -26.72 3.82 10.53
CA GLY A 347 -27.28 5.05 11.06
C GLY A 347 -28.29 4.89 12.18
N SER A 348 -28.65 6.02 12.75
CA SER A 348 -29.59 6.22 13.87
C SER A 348 -30.31 7.57 13.69
N GLN A 349 -31.48 7.79 14.30
CA GLN A 349 -32.21 9.08 14.18
C GLN A 349 -32.63 9.44 12.74
N ASN A 350 -33.28 8.50 12.04
CA ASN A 350 -33.96 8.72 10.75
C ASN A 350 -33.15 9.47 9.65
N PRO A 351 -31.92 9.05 9.31
CA PRO A 351 -31.21 9.58 8.16
C PRO A 351 -31.85 9.09 6.86
N THR A 352 -31.90 9.94 5.84
CA THR A 352 -32.27 9.53 4.47
C THR A 352 -31.02 9.08 3.74
N ILE A 353 -30.95 7.80 3.37
CA ILE A 353 -29.79 7.21 2.69
C ILE A 353 -30.21 6.70 1.31
N VAL A 354 -29.57 7.21 0.27
CA VAL A 354 -29.78 6.81 -1.13
C VAL A 354 -28.51 6.11 -1.62
N SER A 355 -28.53 4.77 -1.60
CA SER A 355 -27.48 3.90 -2.13
C SER A 355 -27.71 3.65 -3.61
N HIS A 356 -26.76 4.08 -4.44
CA HIS A 356 -26.86 4.07 -5.90
C HIS A 356 -25.63 3.48 -6.58
N GLY A 357 -25.77 2.34 -7.25
CA GLY A 357 -24.72 1.82 -8.13
C GLY A 357 -23.39 1.50 -7.45
N ASN A 358 -23.36 1.27 -6.14
CA ASN A 358 -22.16 0.85 -5.41
C ASN A 358 -21.87 -0.64 -5.65
N ARG A 359 -20.67 -1.10 -5.27
CA ARG A 359 -20.33 -2.52 -5.24
C ARG A 359 -20.01 -2.97 -3.83
N PHE A 360 -20.67 -4.03 -3.37
CA PHE A 360 -20.54 -4.58 -2.02
C PHE A 360 -20.05 -6.03 -2.08
N ILE A 361 -18.78 -6.25 -1.74
CA ILE A 361 -18.21 -7.59 -1.60
C ILE A 361 -18.22 -7.97 -0.12
N ALA A 362 -19.18 -8.80 0.28
CA ALA A 362 -19.32 -9.17 1.70
C ALA A 362 -18.12 -10.01 2.20
N PRO A 363 -17.78 -9.89 3.49
CA PRO A 363 -16.83 -10.78 4.14
C PRO A 363 -17.31 -12.24 4.17
N GLU A 364 -16.38 -13.16 4.44
CA GLU A 364 -16.68 -14.59 4.67
C GLU A 364 -17.59 -14.84 5.88
N SER A 365 -17.69 -13.88 6.80
CA SER A 365 -18.54 -13.98 8.00
C SER A 365 -20.01 -13.83 7.64
N GLU A 366 -20.82 -14.86 7.92
CA GLU A 366 -22.29 -14.82 7.78
C GLU A 366 -22.94 -13.70 8.62
N ARG A 367 -22.30 -13.27 9.72
CA ARG A 367 -22.79 -12.16 10.55
C ARG A 367 -22.57 -10.77 9.94
N SER A 368 -21.84 -10.70 8.82
CA SER A 368 -21.41 -9.45 8.18
C SER A 368 -21.91 -9.35 6.74
N LYS A 369 -22.88 -10.18 6.33
CA LYS A 369 -23.48 -10.17 4.97
C LYS A 369 -24.42 -8.99 4.74
N GLU A 370 -25.12 -8.55 5.78
CA GLU A 370 -25.94 -7.34 5.68
C GLU A 370 -25.04 -6.11 5.55
N VAL A 371 -25.19 -5.38 4.45
CA VAL A 371 -24.51 -4.10 4.18
C VAL A 371 -24.96 -3.04 5.17
N THR A 372 -26.23 -3.09 5.57
CA THR A 372 -26.95 -2.10 6.38
C THR A 372 -26.96 -2.40 7.87
N LYS A 373 -26.74 -1.38 8.71
CA LYS A 373 -26.96 -1.48 10.17
C LYS A 373 -27.75 -0.30 10.73
N ARG A 374 -28.95 -0.57 11.22
CA ARG A 374 -29.69 0.37 12.07
C ARG A 374 -29.19 0.24 13.51
N VAL A 375 -28.97 1.38 14.13
CA VAL A 375 -28.39 1.52 15.48
C VAL A 375 -29.41 2.25 16.36
N ASP A 376 -29.58 1.75 17.59
CA ASP A 376 -30.44 2.33 18.64
C ASP A 376 -31.91 2.61 18.25
N ALA A 377 -32.47 1.83 17.32
CA ALA A 377 -33.85 1.95 16.86
C ALA A 377 -34.56 0.60 16.74
N SER A 378 -35.85 0.58 17.08
CA SER A 378 -36.71 -0.61 16.93
C SER A 378 -37.09 -0.87 15.47
N GLU A 379 -37.49 -2.10 15.13
CA GLU A 379 -37.88 -2.43 13.75
C GLU A 379 -39.10 -1.65 13.26
N SER A 380 -40.12 -1.45 14.12
CA SER A 380 -41.29 -0.61 13.82
C SER A 380 -40.92 0.85 13.56
N GLU A 381 -39.90 1.36 14.25
CA GLU A 381 -39.38 2.72 14.07
C GLU A 381 -38.56 2.84 12.78
N TRP A 382 -37.49 2.05 12.62
CA TRP A 382 -36.58 2.24 11.48
C TRP A 382 -37.17 1.85 10.14
N ARG A 383 -38.22 1.01 10.11
CA ARG A 383 -38.96 0.71 8.87
C ARG A 383 -39.55 1.97 8.22
N SER A 384 -39.78 3.04 8.98
CA SER A 384 -40.22 4.35 8.44
C SER A 384 -39.09 5.15 7.78
N TRP A 385 -37.81 4.85 8.06
CA TRP A 385 -36.67 5.63 7.58
C TRP A 385 -36.38 5.33 6.12
N THR A 386 -36.14 6.37 5.31
CA THR A 386 -35.98 6.22 3.84
C THR A 386 -34.57 5.75 3.49
N TRP A 387 -34.37 4.43 3.38
CA TRP A 387 -33.09 3.81 2.97
C TRP A 387 -33.32 3.03 1.67
N ILE A 388 -32.82 3.58 0.56
CA ILE A 388 -33.06 3.10 -0.80
C ILE A 388 -31.77 2.48 -1.35
N SER A 389 -31.89 1.39 -2.11
CA SER A 389 -30.80 0.73 -2.83
C SER A 389 -31.24 0.49 -4.28
N GLN A 390 -30.53 1.05 -5.25
CA GLN A 390 -30.86 0.92 -6.69
C GLN A 390 -29.57 0.83 -7.53
N GLY A 391 -29.47 -0.21 -8.37
CA GLY A 391 -28.32 -0.46 -9.24
C GLY A 391 -27.05 -0.98 -8.54
N ASP A 392 -27.09 -1.14 -7.22
CA ASP A 392 -26.00 -1.70 -6.42
C ASP A 392 -25.69 -3.16 -6.82
N GLU A 393 -24.42 -3.53 -6.84
CA GLU A 393 -23.95 -4.91 -7.04
C GLU A 393 -23.61 -5.55 -5.70
N PHE A 394 -24.12 -6.75 -5.46
CA PHE A 394 -23.92 -7.52 -4.24
C PHE A 394 -23.17 -8.83 -4.53
N VAL A 395 -22.01 -9.00 -3.89
CA VAL A 395 -21.09 -10.13 -4.10
C VAL A 395 -20.86 -10.87 -2.78
N ASN A 396 -20.60 -12.18 -2.86
CA ASN A 396 -20.34 -13.05 -1.70
C ASN A 396 -21.50 -13.09 -0.66
N GLY A 397 -22.74 -13.01 -1.14
CA GLY A 397 -23.93 -13.02 -0.29
C GLY A 397 -24.24 -11.69 0.41
N ALA A 398 -23.60 -10.58 0.01
CA ALA A 398 -23.99 -9.25 0.46
C ALA A 398 -25.48 -8.98 0.19
N PHE A 399 -26.14 -8.19 1.04
CA PHE A 399 -27.47 -7.66 0.74
C PHE A 399 -27.75 -6.35 1.48
N PHE A 400 -28.66 -5.54 0.94
CA PHE A 400 -29.11 -4.28 1.53
C PHE A 400 -30.58 -4.40 1.94
N THR A 401 -30.87 -4.29 3.23
CA THR A 401 -32.26 -4.21 3.73
C THR A 401 -32.78 -2.79 3.50
N GLN A 402 -33.77 -2.61 2.63
CA GLN A 402 -34.38 -1.30 2.33
C GLN A 402 -35.49 -0.94 3.33
N SER A 403 -35.78 0.35 3.49
CA SER A 403 -36.85 0.86 4.36
C SER A 403 -37.43 2.19 3.85
N GLY A 404 -38.58 2.58 4.42
CA GLY A 404 -39.40 3.73 3.99
C GLY A 404 -40.82 3.28 3.60
N ALA A 405 -41.78 4.21 3.58
CA ALA A 405 -43.13 3.92 3.10
C ALA A 405 -43.08 3.46 1.64
N LYS A 406 -43.77 2.36 1.30
CA LYS A 406 -43.60 1.67 0.01
C LYS A 406 -43.92 2.59 -1.17
N GLU A 407 -44.98 3.37 -1.04
CA GLU A 407 -45.44 4.34 -2.03
C GLU A 407 -44.39 5.42 -2.28
N ILE A 408 -43.70 5.88 -1.22
CA ILE A 408 -42.60 6.85 -1.31
C ILE A 408 -41.37 6.20 -1.96
N VAL A 409 -41.00 4.98 -1.55
CA VAL A 409 -39.85 4.26 -2.12
C VAL A 409 -40.06 3.95 -3.61
N ASP A 410 -41.24 3.47 -4.00
CA ASP A 410 -41.56 3.13 -5.39
C ASP A 410 -41.73 4.40 -6.27
N ALA A 411 -42.35 5.47 -5.74
CA ALA A 411 -42.38 6.76 -6.44
C ALA A 411 -40.97 7.37 -6.62
N ARG A 412 -40.10 7.28 -5.60
CA ARG A 412 -38.71 7.78 -5.69
C ARG A 412 -37.85 6.94 -6.62
N ARG A 413 -38.00 5.60 -6.65
CA ARG A 413 -37.33 4.72 -7.63
C ARG A 413 -37.60 5.11 -9.09
N ASN A 414 -38.84 5.49 -9.40
CA ASN A 414 -39.23 5.96 -10.74
C ASN A 414 -38.79 7.40 -11.02
N PHE A 415 -38.53 8.20 -9.98
CA PHE A 415 -38.00 9.56 -10.09
C PHE A 415 -36.48 9.60 -10.35
N PHE A 416 -35.74 8.57 -9.94
CA PHE A 416 -34.30 8.57 -10.07
C PHE A 416 -33.82 8.30 -11.50
N ILE A 417 -32.92 9.16 -11.98
CA ILE A 417 -31.99 8.81 -13.04
C ILE A 417 -31.07 7.73 -12.45
N PRO A 418 -31.04 6.50 -13.00
CA PRO A 418 -30.19 5.44 -12.46
C PRO A 418 -28.73 5.86 -12.41
N ALA A 419 -27.98 5.50 -11.38
CA ALA A 419 -26.52 5.63 -11.42
C ALA A 419 -25.91 4.63 -12.42
N ARG A 420 -24.60 4.71 -12.63
CA ARG A 420 -23.86 3.63 -13.31
C ARG A 420 -23.99 2.33 -12.49
N PRO A 421 -24.09 1.15 -13.13
CA PRO A 421 -24.24 -0.12 -12.40
C PRO A 421 -23.06 -0.42 -11.45
N GLY A 422 -23.32 -1.12 -10.34
CA GLY A 422 -22.28 -1.57 -9.40
C GLY A 422 -21.12 -2.34 -10.07
N ALA A 423 -21.42 -3.13 -11.09
CA ALA A 423 -20.42 -3.87 -11.88
C ALA A 423 -19.40 -2.96 -12.61
N GLU A 424 -19.76 -1.71 -12.92
CA GLU A 424 -18.85 -0.73 -13.53
C GLU A 424 -17.97 -0.01 -12.49
N VAL A 425 -18.24 -0.13 -11.19
CA VAL A 425 -17.52 0.61 -10.12
C VAL A 425 -16.02 0.35 -10.14
N ALA A 426 -15.56 -0.89 -10.34
CA ALA A 426 -14.12 -1.19 -10.43
C ALA A 426 -13.45 -0.62 -11.70
N ALA A 427 -14.23 -0.10 -12.65
CA ALA A 427 -13.72 0.85 -13.64
C ALA A 427 -13.71 2.26 -13.05
N LEU A 428 -14.86 2.77 -12.58
CA LEU A 428 -15.02 4.15 -12.08
C LEU A 428 -13.98 4.54 -11.01
N THR A 429 -13.66 3.64 -10.08
CA THR A 429 -12.71 3.83 -8.97
C THR A 429 -11.29 3.31 -9.25
N ARG A 430 -11.01 2.82 -10.48
CA ARG A 430 -9.72 2.20 -10.85
C ARG A 430 -8.51 3.11 -10.65
N MET A 431 -8.70 4.43 -10.72
CA MET A 431 -7.63 5.39 -10.45
C MET A 431 -7.17 5.35 -8.99
N LEU A 432 -8.01 4.90 -8.05
CA LEU A 432 -7.64 4.69 -6.65
C LEU A 432 -6.87 3.40 -6.43
N GLU A 433 -7.23 2.32 -7.13
CA GLU A 433 -6.34 1.15 -7.22
C GLU A 433 -5.00 1.55 -7.85
N ASN A 434 -4.98 2.41 -8.87
CA ASN A 434 -3.77 2.93 -9.49
C ASN A 434 -3.09 4.10 -8.74
N GLU A 435 -3.62 4.56 -7.61
CA GLU A 435 -3.00 5.57 -6.74
C GLU A 435 -2.51 4.96 -5.42
N GLY A 436 -3.30 4.04 -4.83
CA GLY A 436 -2.80 3.02 -3.92
C GLY A 436 -1.68 2.16 -4.54
N MET A 437 -1.74 1.88 -5.85
CA MET A 437 -0.66 1.32 -6.67
C MET A 437 0.08 2.35 -7.53
N SER A 438 -0.10 3.67 -7.34
CA SER A 438 0.84 4.68 -7.88
C SER A 438 2.19 4.46 -7.20
N ASN A 439 2.14 4.02 -5.94
CA ASN A 439 3.19 3.41 -5.15
C ASN A 439 3.89 2.18 -5.79
N SER A 440 3.51 1.75 -7.00
CA SER A 440 4.25 0.79 -7.82
C SER A 440 4.16 1.00 -9.35
N ARG A 441 3.32 1.93 -9.85
CA ARG A 441 3.15 2.21 -11.29
C ARG A 441 3.63 3.58 -11.76
N ARG A 442 3.88 4.57 -10.90
CA ARG A 442 4.36 5.91 -11.34
C ARG A 442 5.87 5.97 -11.70
N MET A 443 6.44 4.83 -12.08
CA MET A 443 7.73 4.67 -12.78
C MET A 443 7.56 4.50 -14.31
N LEU A 444 6.33 4.51 -14.83
CA LEU A 444 6.04 3.99 -16.18
C LEU A 444 5.32 4.95 -17.14
N THR A 445 4.88 6.14 -16.70
CA THR A 445 4.11 7.08 -17.54
C THR A 445 4.54 8.55 -17.47
N THR A 446 5.85 8.81 -17.37
CA THR A 446 6.43 9.97 -18.07
C THR A 446 6.45 9.69 -19.58
N ARG A 447 5.27 9.68 -20.24
CA ARG A 447 5.19 9.65 -21.71
C ARG A 447 5.38 11.05 -22.33
N LYS A 448 6.43 11.73 -21.87
CA LYS A 448 7.31 12.51 -22.74
C LYS A 448 8.72 11.92 -22.54
N HIS A 449 9.20 11.21 -23.57
CA HIS A 449 10.48 10.48 -23.65
C HIS A 449 10.67 9.10 -22.97
N TYR A 450 9.63 8.27 -22.81
CA TYR A 450 9.82 6.82 -22.54
C TYR A 450 9.19 5.92 -23.62
N SER A 451 9.86 5.82 -24.77
CA SER A 451 9.48 4.92 -25.88
C SER A 451 10.32 3.63 -25.93
N SER A 452 11.14 3.31 -24.91
CA SER A 452 12.13 2.23 -25.00
C SER A 452 12.35 1.36 -23.75
N CYS A 453 11.55 1.49 -22.69
CA CYS A 453 11.74 0.67 -21.49
C CYS A 453 10.95 -0.65 -21.59
N GLU A 454 11.54 -1.69 -22.18
CA GLU A 454 10.99 -3.04 -22.15
C GLU A 454 11.07 -3.59 -20.71
N ILE A 455 9.93 -3.73 -20.04
CA ILE A 455 9.82 -4.33 -18.70
C ILE A 455 8.94 -5.57 -18.77
N THR A 456 9.24 -6.56 -17.95
CA THR A 456 8.47 -7.80 -17.92
C THR A 456 8.01 -8.28 -16.55
N ASN A 457 8.56 -7.79 -15.43
CA ASN A 457 8.08 -8.15 -14.09
C ASN A 457 7.94 -6.94 -13.12
N PRO A 458 7.18 -7.08 -12.02
CA PRO A 458 6.92 -5.99 -11.07
C PRO A 458 8.13 -5.49 -10.26
N MET A 459 9.18 -6.30 -10.05
CA MET A 459 10.37 -5.86 -9.30
C MET A 459 11.26 -4.98 -10.19
N ASP A 460 11.50 -5.40 -11.43
CA ASP A 460 12.15 -4.54 -12.45
C ASP A 460 11.36 -3.25 -12.68
N ALA A 461 10.03 -3.35 -12.78
CA ALA A 461 9.16 -2.19 -13.04
C ALA A 461 9.30 -1.06 -12.01
N CYS A 462 9.64 -1.41 -10.78
CA CYS A 462 9.73 -0.47 -9.67
C CYS A 462 11.01 0.40 -9.68
N TRP A 463 12.07 0.01 -10.40
CA TRP A 463 13.32 0.80 -10.43
C TRP A 463 13.99 0.94 -11.80
N ARG A 464 13.81 -0.03 -12.70
CA ARG A 464 14.58 -0.15 -13.96
C ARG A 464 14.24 0.93 -14.98
N CYS A 465 13.04 1.51 -14.89
CA CYS A 465 12.60 2.60 -15.76
C CYS A 465 12.72 3.98 -15.11
N HIS A 466 13.55 4.16 -14.09
CA HIS A 466 14.07 5.47 -13.79
C HIS A 466 15.25 5.75 -14.74
N HIS A 467 15.11 6.73 -15.66
CA HIS A 467 16.22 7.16 -16.54
C HIS A 467 17.49 7.47 -15.72
N ASN A 468 17.27 8.01 -14.52
CA ASN A 468 18.31 8.43 -13.61
C ASN A 468 18.43 7.47 -12.41
N TRP A 469 18.25 6.15 -12.60
CA TRP A 469 18.46 5.15 -11.54
C TRP A 469 19.85 5.28 -10.91
N ALA A 470 20.85 5.71 -11.68
CA ALA A 470 22.22 5.93 -11.23
C ALA A 470 22.37 7.09 -10.22
N SER A 471 21.46 8.08 -10.24
CA SER A 471 21.36 9.15 -9.23
C SER A 471 20.36 8.84 -8.13
N HIS A 472 19.45 7.88 -8.33
CA HIS A 472 18.43 7.43 -7.38
C HIS A 472 18.64 5.98 -6.93
N ARG A 473 19.91 5.57 -6.75
CA ARG A 473 20.28 4.16 -6.54
C ARG A 473 19.51 3.48 -5.41
N THR A 474 19.35 4.18 -4.29
CA THR A 474 18.66 3.71 -3.09
C THR A 474 17.18 3.41 -3.30
N GLN A 475 16.55 3.91 -4.37
CA GLN A 475 15.15 3.65 -4.70
C GLN A 475 14.86 2.15 -4.93
N LEU A 476 15.86 1.38 -5.38
CA LEU A 476 15.81 -0.08 -5.48
C LEU A 476 15.28 -0.73 -4.20
N ALA A 477 15.66 -0.22 -3.02
CA ALA A 477 15.25 -0.74 -1.72
C ALA A 477 13.72 -0.72 -1.47
N LYS A 478 12.95 0.03 -2.27
CA LYS A 478 11.48 0.04 -2.21
C LYS A 478 10.83 -1.08 -3.03
N CYS A 479 11.61 -1.82 -3.80
CA CYS A 479 11.13 -2.72 -4.85
C CYS A 479 11.11 -4.21 -4.51
N ALA A 480 11.65 -4.59 -3.35
CA ALA A 480 11.58 -5.97 -2.85
C ALA A 480 10.11 -6.41 -2.68
N LEU A 481 9.74 -7.54 -3.29
CA LEU A 481 8.45 -8.20 -3.10
C LEU A 481 8.65 -9.54 -2.37
N GLY A 482 7.57 -10.29 -2.14
CA GLY A 482 7.66 -11.57 -1.42
C GLY A 482 7.98 -11.39 0.06
N PHE A 483 8.69 -12.35 0.66
CA PHE A 483 8.97 -12.34 2.10
C PHE A 483 10.00 -11.29 2.54
N ALA A 484 10.90 -10.83 1.68
CA ALA A 484 11.84 -9.74 1.95
C ALA A 484 11.28 -8.34 1.62
N LYS A 485 9.96 -8.20 1.37
CA LYS A 485 9.34 -6.88 1.23
C LYS A 485 9.59 -6.03 2.49
N GLY A 486 10.22 -4.87 2.30
CA GLY A 486 10.63 -3.96 3.37
C GLY A 486 12.09 -4.09 3.80
N THR A 487 12.88 -4.97 3.17
CA THR A 487 14.35 -4.92 3.26
C THR A 487 14.85 -3.62 2.63
N THR A 488 15.49 -2.77 3.42
CA THR A 488 16.03 -1.47 3.00
C THR A 488 17.53 -1.50 2.67
N GLY A 489 18.25 -2.53 3.15
CA GLY A 489 19.69 -2.65 2.98
C GLY A 489 20.42 -1.46 3.59
N GLY A 490 21.35 -0.87 2.84
CA GLY A 490 22.07 0.34 3.24
C GLY A 490 21.36 1.67 2.93
N ALA A 491 20.06 1.68 2.62
CA ALA A 491 19.33 2.92 2.35
C ALA A 491 19.30 3.85 3.57
N GLY A 492 19.40 5.17 3.35
CA GLY A 492 19.64 6.15 4.43
C GLY A 492 21.09 6.19 4.93
N GLY A 493 21.90 5.18 4.62
CA GLY A 493 23.34 5.17 4.82
C GLY A 493 24.11 6.04 3.81
N ARG A 494 25.41 6.26 4.09
CA ARG A 494 26.29 6.93 3.13
C ARG A 494 26.60 6.02 1.95
N MET A 495 26.81 6.61 0.77
CA MET A 495 27.39 5.91 -0.36
C MET A 495 28.84 5.52 -0.04
N TYR A 496 29.23 4.29 -0.39
CA TYR A 496 30.62 3.84 -0.38
C TYR A 496 30.97 3.37 -1.78
N VAL A 497 32.11 3.83 -2.31
CA VAL A 497 32.58 3.41 -3.64
C VAL A 497 33.79 2.50 -3.49
N VAL A 498 33.65 1.24 -3.89
CA VAL A 498 34.75 0.30 -4.04
C VAL A 498 35.58 0.74 -5.25
N THR A 499 36.83 1.10 -4.97
CA THR A 499 37.82 1.56 -5.94
C THR A 499 38.88 0.50 -6.23
N ASP A 500 39.05 -0.44 -5.32
CA ASP A 500 40.11 -1.45 -5.32
C ASP A 500 39.49 -2.85 -5.21
N PRO A 501 39.76 -3.76 -6.16
CA PRO A 501 39.19 -5.11 -6.17
C PRO A 501 39.97 -6.11 -5.33
N SER A 502 41.10 -5.73 -4.73
CA SER A 502 41.94 -6.67 -4.00
C SER A 502 41.40 -6.99 -2.60
N ASP A 503 41.82 -8.14 -2.08
CA ASP A 503 41.44 -8.68 -0.77
C ASP A 503 42.68 -9.17 -0.02
N ASP A 504 43.80 -8.46 -0.19
CA ASP A 504 45.15 -8.96 0.14
C ASP A 504 45.40 -9.14 1.64
N ASP A 505 44.78 -8.28 2.46
CA ASP A 505 44.74 -8.42 3.92
C ASP A 505 43.27 -8.54 4.37
N VAL A 506 42.92 -9.76 4.80
CA VAL A 506 41.60 -10.15 5.29
C VAL A 506 41.35 -9.76 6.76
N VAL A 507 42.41 -9.40 7.48
CA VAL A 507 42.41 -8.95 8.88
C VAL A 507 42.39 -7.41 8.94
N ASN A 508 43.16 -6.72 8.11
CA ASN A 508 43.20 -5.26 8.04
C ASN A 508 42.81 -4.75 6.65
N PRO A 509 41.55 -4.95 6.21
CA PRO A 509 41.13 -4.57 4.87
C PRO A 509 41.23 -3.06 4.66
N LYS A 510 42.00 -2.65 3.65
CA LYS A 510 42.24 -1.24 3.32
C LYS A 510 40.96 -0.52 2.84
N PRO A 511 40.75 0.75 3.20
CA PRO A 511 39.69 1.58 2.63
C PRO A 511 39.72 1.57 1.09
N GLY A 512 38.53 1.59 0.47
CA GLY A 512 38.36 1.44 -0.97
C GLY A 512 38.15 -0.01 -1.45
N THR A 513 38.39 -1.01 -0.61
CA THR A 513 38.03 -2.42 -0.90
C THR A 513 36.58 -2.75 -0.54
N LEU A 514 36.07 -3.86 -1.08
CA LEU A 514 34.77 -4.42 -0.71
C LEU A 514 34.76 -4.95 0.74
N ARG A 515 35.81 -5.67 1.18
CA ARG A 515 35.88 -6.18 2.56
C ARG A 515 35.83 -5.05 3.59
N HIS A 516 36.58 -3.97 3.38
CA HIS A 516 36.51 -2.81 4.27
C HIS A 516 35.11 -2.18 4.29
N ALA A 517 34.37 -2.22 3.17
CA ALA A 517 33.03 -1.65 3.09
C ALA A 517 32.00 -2.43 3.91
N VAL A 518 31.97 -3.76 3.77
CA VAL A 518 30.87 -4.59 4.31
C VAL A 518 30.93 -4.77 5.84
N ILE A 519 32.11 -4.65 6.45
CA ILE A 519 32.33 -4.77 7.90
C ILE A 519 32.00 -3.48 8.68
N GLN A 520 31.58 -2.40 8.01
CA GLN A 520 31.35 -1.12 8.68
C GLN A 520 30.09 -1.18 9.56
N ASP A 521 30.13 -0.57 10.75
CA ASP A 521 29.00 -0.59 11.67
C ASP A 521 27.80 0.24 11.17
N LYS A 522 28.06 1.31 10.40
CA LYS A 522 27.00 2.18 9.86
C LYS A 522 26.32 1.57 8.63
N PRO A 523 25.05 1.92 8.33
CA PRO A 523 24.41 1.57 7.07
C PRO A 523 25.21 2.09 5.87
N LEU A 524 25.38 1.26 4.82
CA LEU A 524 26.13 1.63 3.61
C LEU A 524 25.51 1.11 2.32
N TRP A 525 25.40 2.02 1.35
CA TRP A 525 25.11 1.67 -0.04
C TRP A 525 26.43 1.56 -0.82
N ILE A 526 26.90 0.34 -1.00
CA ILE A 526 28.19 0.00 -1.58
C ILE A 526 28.04 -0.13 -3.10
N THR A 527 28.83 0.66 -3.84
CA THR A 527 28.86 0.68 -5.31
C THR A 527 30.30 0.47 -5.81
N PHE A 528 30.48 0.32 -7.12
CA PHE A 528 31.76 -0.03 -7.72
C PHE A 528 32.19 1.03 -8.74
N LYS A 529 33.42 1.55 -8.63
CA LYS A 529 33.93 2.65 -9.48
C LYS A 529 34.05 2.29 -10.97
N LYS A 530 34.24 1.00 -11.26
CA LYS A 530 34.46 0.43 -12.60
C LYS A 530 34.14 -1.06 -12.57
N CYS A 531 34.01 -1.68 -13.74
CA CYS A 531 33.99 -3.13 -13.87
C CYS A 531 35.20 -3.76 -13.16
N MET A 532 34.98 -4.82 -12.39
CA MET A 532 36.04 -5.49 -11.65
C MET A 532 35.74 -6.96 -11.37
N THR A 533 36.82 -7.75 -11.39
CA THR A 533 36.86 -9.11 -10.86
C THR A 533 37.49 -9.05 -9.47
N ILE A 534 36.77 -9.51 -8.45
CA ILE A 534 37.19 -9.60 -7.06
C ILE A 534 37.48 -11.08 -6.76
N ARG A 535 38.72 -11.37 -6.36
CA ARG A 535 39.11 -12.69 -5.87
C ARG A 535 39.31 -12.60 -4.36
N LEU A 536 38.27 -12.97 -3.62
CA LEU A 536 38.32 -13.05 -2.16
C LEU A 536 39.40 -14.07 -1.73
N LYS A 537 40.10 -13.78 -0.64
CA LYS A 537 41.12 -14.67 -0.04
C LYS A 537 40.54 -15.54 1.06
N GLN A 538 39.52 -15.04 1.76
CA GLN A 538 38.67 -15.76 2.72
C GLN A 538 37.21 -15.35 2.54
N GLU A 539 36.26 -16.05 3.16
CA GLU A 539 34.84 -15.72 3.05
C GLU A 539 34.55 -14.25 3.38
N LEU A 540 33.58 -13.63 2.69
CA LEU A 540 33.22 -12.24 2.93
C LEU A 540 32.10 -12.16 3.98
N ILE A 541 32.50 -11.96 5.25
CA ILE A 541 31.58 -11.63 6.35
C ILE A 541 31.13 -10.17 6.21
N MET A 542 29.88 -9.87 6.59
CA MET A 542 29.32 -8.52 6.57
C MET A 542 28.45 -8.21 7.78
N ASN A 543 28.38 -6.92 8.14
CA ASN A 543 27.46 -6.39 9.14
C ASN A 543 26.07 -6.11 8.54
N SER A 544 25.08 -5.89 9.41
CA SER A 544 23.71 -5.44 9.04
C SER A 544 23.68 -4.15 8.21
N ASP A 545 22.53 -3.87 7.58
CA ASP A 545 22.24 -2.60 6.89
C ASP A 545 23.21 -2.30 5.74
N LYS A 546 23.42 -3.29 4.86
CA LYS A 546 24.31 -3.18 3.69
C LYS A 546 23.55 -3.42 2.41
N THR A 547 23.85 -2.60 1.41
CA THR A 547 23.53 -2.92 0.02
C THR A 547 24.82 -3.05 -0.76
N ILE A 548 25.02 -4.18 -1.43
CA ILE A 548 26.05 -4.34 -2.46
C ILE A 548 25.37 -4.14 -3.82
N ASP A 549 25.63 -3.00 -4.47
CA ASP A 549 24.98 -2.55 -5.71
C ASP A 549 25.94 -2.59 -6.90
N GLY A 550 25.89 -3.68 -7.65
CA GLY A 550 26.67 -3.88 -8.87
C GLY A 550 26.27 -2.99 -10.06
N ARG A 551 25.08 -2.36 -10.07
CA ARG A 551 24.63 -1.55 -11.21
C ARG A 551 25.63 -0.40 -11.47
N GLY A 552 25.99 -0.13 -12.72
CA GLY A 552 27.09 0.78 -13.07
C GLY A 552 28.40 0.07 -13.44
N ALA A 553 28.56 -1.20 -13.11
CA ALA A 553 29.78 -1.96 -13.35
C ALA A 553 29.50 -3.45 -13.55
N LYS A 554 30.25 -4.13 -14.41
CA LYS A 554 30.32 -5.60 -14.36
C LYS A 554 31.18 -6.00 -13.16
N VAL A 555 30.55 -6.54 -12.12
CA VAL A 555 31.21 -6.99 -10.88
C VAL A 555 31.14 -8.51 -10.80
N VAL A 556 32.32 -9.15 -10.74
CA VAL A 556 32.46 -10.61 -10.69
C VAL A 556 33.18 -11.00 -9.40
N ILE A 557 32.63 -11.95 -8.66
CA ILE A 557 33.32 -12.66 -7.57
C ILE A 557 33.66 -14.05 -8.09
N GLU A 558 34.95 -14.37 -8.18
CA GLU A 558 35.42 -15.63 -8.76
C GLU A 558 36.78 -16.12 -8.23
N HIS A 559 37.02 -17.43 -8.34
CA HIS A 559 38.26 -18.12 -7.96
C HIS A 559 38.70 -17.91 -6.49
N GLY A 560 37.75 -17.55 -5.64
CA GLY A 560 37.84 -17.49 -4.18
C GLY A 560 36.52 -17.96 -3.54
N PRO A 561 36.40 -17.93 -2.21
CA PRO A 561 35.15 -18.17 -1.50
C PRO A 561 34.09 -17.09 -1.78
N GLY A 562 32.85 -17.40 -1.38
CA GLY A 562 31.70 -16.51 -1.51
C GLY A 562 31.47 -15.58 -0.31
N ILE A 563 30.20 -15.19 -0.15
CA ILE A 563 29.71 -14.27 0.87
C ILE A 563 28.98 -15.03 1.97
N THR A 564 29.18 -14.64 3.23
CA THR A 564 28.52 -15.24 4.38
C THR A 564 27.79 -14.16 5.20
N ILE A 565 26.45 -14.23 5.17
CA ILE A 565 25.52 -13.39 5.93
C ILE A 565 25.15 -14.16 7.19
N HIS A 566 25.71 -13.79 8.34
CA HIS A 566 25.73 -14.63 9.54
C HIS A 566 25.31 -13.83 10.78
N TYR A 567 24.08 -14.09 11.25
CA TYR A 567 23.42 -13.42 12.38
C TYR A 567 23.35 -11.88 12.23
N VAL A 568 23.06 -11.42 11.01
CA VAL A 568 22.90 -10.00 10.67
C VAL A 568 21.60 -9.80 9.88
N ASN A 569 21.12 -8.56 9.81
CA ASN A 569 19.81 -8.27 9.22
C ASN A 569 19.88 -7.18 8.16
N ASN A 570 18.83 -7.10 7.34
CA ASN A 570 18.60 -6.00 6.40
C ASN A 570 19.73 -5.85 5.35
N ILE A 571 19.84 -6.85 4.46
CA ILE A 571 20.90 -6.94 3.45
C ILE A 571 20.29 -6.99 2.04
N ILE A 572 20.87 -6.23 1.11
CA ILE A 572 20.58 -6.31 -0.33
C ILE A 572 21.85 -6.66 -1.10
N ILE A 573 21.80 -7.68 -1.97
CA ILE A 573 22.85 -8.00 -2.94
C ILE A 573 22.26 -7.89 -4.34
N GLN A 574 22.69 -6.88 -5.09
CA GLN A 574 22.18 -6.53 -6.41
C GLN A 574 23.24 -6.71 -7.49
N GLY A 575 22.92 -7.46 -8.55
CA GLY A 575 23.65 -7.33 -9.82
C GLY A 575 25.09 -7.87 -9.82
N ILE A 576 25.39 -8.89 -9.00
CA ILE A 576 26.74 -9.48 -8.89
C ILE A 576 26.81 -10.82 -9.65
N GLU A 577 27.89 -11.03 -10.39
CA GLU A 577 28.21 -12.33 -11.00
C GLU A 577 29.05 -13.17 -10.02
N PHE A 578 28.53 -14.30 -9.55
CA PHE A 578 29.28 -15.32 -8.81
C PHE A 578 29.62 -16.47 -9.75
N ARG A 579 30.90 -16.77 -9.92
CA ARG A 579 31.30 -17.92 -10.74
C ARG A 579 32.61 -18.54 -10.28
N ASN A 580 32.82 -19.83 -10.52
CA ASN A 580 34.06 -20.51 -10.16
C ASN A 580 34.42 -20.31 -8.67
N ILE A 581 33.41 -20.29 -7.80
CA ILE A 581 33.58 -20.12 -6.35
C ILE A 581 34.22 -21.39 -5.79
N VAL A 582 35.19 -21.24 -4.89
CA VAL A 582 35.96 -22.34 -4.29
C VAL A 582 35.90 -22.29 -2.78
N THR A 583 36.40 -23.31 -2.09
CA THR A 583 36.59 -23.25 -0.63
C THR A 583 37.67 -22.21 -0.28
N GLY A 584 37.37 -21.34 0.68
CA GLY A 584 38.31 -20.42 1.30
C GLY A 584 39.00 -21.06 2.51
N PRO A 585 40.28 -20.76 2.77
CA PRO A 585 40.99 -21.23 3.95
C PRO A 585 40.37 -20.66 5.23
N GLY A 586 40.33 -21.47 6.29
CA GLY A 586 40.05 -20.99 7.64
C GLY A 586 41.19 -20.11 8.18
N GLY A 587 40.92 -19.33 9.23
CA GLY A 587 41.89 -18.40 9.82
C GLY A 587 41.23 -17.20 10.49
N LEU A 588 42.06 -16.28 10.98
CA LEU A 588 41.61 -15.00 11.54
C LEU A 588 41.13 -14.06 10.42
N ILE A 589 39.97 -13.43 10.62
CA ILE A 589 39.34 -12.54 9.65
C ILE A 589 38.72 -11.32 10.34
N ARG A 590 38.67 -10.18 9.63
CA ARG A 590 37.90 -9.02 10.07
C ARG A 590 36.42 -9.24 9.82
N ASP A 591 35.61 -9.19 10.87
CA ASP A 591 34.15 -9.32 10.79
C ASP A 591 33.39 -8.01 11.12
N SER A 592 34.00 -7.07 11.84
CA SER A 592 33.44 -5.73 12.11
C SER A 592 34.52 -4.64 12.21
N VAL A 593 34.14 -3.39 12.53
CA VAL A 593 35.10 -2.29 12.75
C VAL A 593 35.92 -2.47 14.04
N LYS A 594 35.54 -3.38 14.95
CA LYS A 594 36.17 -3.52 16.28
C LYS A 594 36.60 -4.95 16.64
N HIS A 595 36.17 -5.95 15.89
CA HIS A 595 36.38 -7.36 16.21
C HIS A 595 37.10 -8.10 15.06
N TYR A 596 37.75 -9.21 15.40
CA TYR A 596 38.31 -10.16 14.45
C TYR A 596 37.84 -11.56 14.89
N GLY A 597 37.17 -12.29 14.01
CA GLY A 597 36.71 -13.66 14.28
C GLY A 597 37.70 -14.68 13.74
N TYR A 598 37.77 -15.86 14.34
CA TYR A 598 38.38 -17.02 13.69
C TYR A 598 37.30 -17.79 12.93
N ARG A 599 37.54 -18.10 11.65
CA ARG A 599 36.61 -18.85 10.80
C ARG A 599 37.20 -20.19 10.37
N ASN A 600 36.33 -21.17 10.20
CA ASN A 600 36.69 -22.48 9.62
C ASN A 600 36.83 -22.38 8.09
N VAL A 601 37.26 -23.47 7.45
CA VAL A 601 37.26 -23.57 5.98
C VAL A 601 35.83 -23.42 5.47
N SER A 602 35.59 -22.44 4.59
CA SER A 602 34.23 -22.19 4.06
C SER A 602 33.80 -23.30 3.10
N HIS A 603 32.52 -23.64 3.07
CA HIS A 603 31.99 -24.74 2.23
C HIS A 603 32.08 -24.52 0.71
N GLY A 604 32.46 -23.32 0.23
CA GLY A 604 32.51 -23.03 -1.22
C GLY A 604 31.14 -22.73 -1.84
N ASN A 605 30.19 -22.27 -1.03
CA ASN A 605 28.93 -21.67 -1.49
C ASN A 605 29.18 -20.26 -2.04
N ALA A 606 28.38 -19.80 -3.01
CA ALA A 606 28.45 -18.40 -3.47
C ALA A 606 27.87 -17.41 -2.44
N ILE A 607 26.71 -17.75 -1.85
CA ILE A 607 26.12 -17.01 -0.73
C ILE A 607 25.62 -17.99 0.33
N SER A 608 26.05 -17.80 1.57
CA SER A 608 25.52 -18.48 2.76
C SER A 608 24.74 -17.50 3.63
N ILE A 609 23.56 -17.92 4.13
CA ILE A 609 22.71 -17.14 5.03
C ILE A 609 22.38 -17.98 6.27
N TYR A 610 22.80 -17.50 7.44
CA TYR A 610 22.64 -18.18 8.73
C TYR A 610 22.10 -17.17 9.77
N GLY A 611 21.07 -17.50 10.56
CA GLY A 611 20.60 -16.66 11.68
C GLY A 611 20.07 -15.28 11.29
N SER A 612 19.77 -15.04 10.01
CA SER A 612 19.67 -13.71 9.41
C SER A 612 18.30 -13.44 8.82
N GLN A 613 17.81 -12.20 8.92
CA GLN A 613 16.49 -11.80 8.43
C GLN A 613 16.51 -10.59 7.51
N ARG A 614 15.48 -10.47 6.65
CA ARG A 614 15.33 -9.37 5.69
C ARG A 614 16.52 -9.32 4.73
N VAL A 615 16.68 -10.38 3.95
CA VAL A 615 17.74 -10.49 2.93
C VAL A 615 17.12 -10.56 1.55
N TRP A 616 17.58 -9.70 0.64
CA TRP A 616 17.14 -9.67 -0.75
C TRP A 616 18.32 -9.84 -1.70
N ILE A 617 18.28 -10.89 -2.51
CA ILE A 617 19.29 -11.19 -3.53
C ILE A 617 18.60 -11.02 -4.88
N ASP A 618 19.01 -10.01 -5.66
CA ASP A 618 18.31 -9.64 -6.88
C ASP A 618 19.26 -9.34 -8.05
N HIS A 619 18.84 -9.71 -9.26
CA HIS A 619 19.65 -9.61 -10.49
C HIS A 619 21.07 -10.21 -10.40
N CYS A 620 21.35 -11.15 -9.51
CA CYS A 620 22.65 -11.83 -9.47
C CYS A 620 22.71 -12.96 -10.51
N SER A 621 23.92 -13.42 -10.85
CA SER A 621 24.06 -14.66 -11.62
C SER A 621 25.03 -15.62 -10.97
N PHE A 622 24.74 -16.91 -11.09
CA PHE A 622 25.50 -17.97 -10.43
C PHE A 622 25.84 -19.09 -11.43
N ALA A 623 27.10 -19.54 -11.43
CA ALA A 623 27.55 -20.70 -12.20
C ALA A 623 28.80 -21.36 -11.60
N ASN A 624 29.00 -22.66 -11.79
CA ASN A 624 30.23 -23.39 -11.45
C ASN A 624 30.76 -23.11 -10.02
N CYS A 625 29.90 -23.15 -9.01
CA CYS A 625 30.31 -23.00 -7.61
C CYS A 625 30.72 -24.37 -7.05
N PHE A 626 31.75 -24.43 -6.20
CA PHE A 626 32.28 -25.69 -5.67
C PHE A 626 31.23 -26.53 -4.95
N HIS A 627 30.25 -25.89 -4.29
CA HIS A 627 29.18 -26.59 -3.58
C HIS A 627 27.78 -26.10 -3.99
N LYS A 628 27.33 -24.94 -3.51
CA LYS A 628 25.98 -24.41 -3.74
C LYS A 628 25.99 -22.97 -4.25
N PHE A 629 24.91 -22.53 -4.89
CA PHE A 629 24.70 -21.10 -5.14
C PHE A 629 24.26 -20.39 -3.86
N ILE A 630 23.16 -20.83 -3.26
CA ILE A 630 22.61 -20.21 -2.05
C ILE A 630 22.27 -21.29 -1.02
N GLU A 631 22.76 -21.09 0.21
CA GLU A 631 22.44 -21.89 1.38
C GLU A 631 21.75 -21.03 2.43
N ILE A 632 20.65 -21.52 3.02
CA ILE A 632 19.86 -20.83 4.06
C ILE A 632 19.62 -21.79 5.21
N GLN A 633 20.05 -21.45 6.43
CA GLN A 633 19.93 -22.29 7.64
C GLN A 633 19.79 -21.43 8.90
N ASP A 634 19.81 -22.04 10.08
CA ASP A 634 19.81 -21.37 11.39
C ASP A 634 18.63 -20.39 11.57
N ALA A 635 17.39 -20.82 11.25
CA ALA A 635 16.18 -20.01 11.40
C ALA A 635 16.13 -18.72 10.54
N ALA A 636 16.98 -18.60 9.52
CA ALA A 636 17.01 -17.46 8.63
C ALA A 636 15.67 -17.32 7.86
N THR A 637 15.11 -16.11 7.83
CA THR A 637 13.72 -15.89 7.36
C THR A 637 13.48 -14.48 6.80
N ALA A 638 12.31 -14.22 6.23
CA ALA A 638 12.01 -13.01 5.47
C ALA A 638 13.00 -12.77 4.30
N ILE A 639 13.21 -13.81 3.48
CA ILE A 639 14.21 -13.82 2.39
C ILE A 639 13.52 -13.78 1.02
N THR A 640 14.13 -13.12 0.05
CA THR A 640 13.70 -13.19 -1.36
C THR A 640 14.90 -13.27 -2.30
N ILE A 641 14.81 -14.18 -3.25
CA ILE A 641 15.78 -14.40 -4.31
C ILE A 641 15.06 -14.16 -5.62
N SER A 642 15.42 -13.10 -6.34
CA SER A 642 14.67 -12.67 -7.52
C SER A 642 15.51 -12.25 -8.70
N ASN A 643 14.93 -12.32 -9.90
CA ASN A 643 15.57 -11.89 -11.15
C ASN A 643 16.97 -12.49 -11.38
N CYS A 644 17.33 -13.60 -10.74
CA CYS A 644 18.67 -14.16 -10.83
C CYS A 644 18.77 -15.15 -11.99
N ARG A 645 19.97 -15.23 -12.59
CA ARG A 645 20.27 -16.18 -13.67
C ARG A 645 21.20 -17.28 -13.17
N MET A 646 20.78 -18.53 -13.33
CA MET A 646 21.47 -19.70 -12.79
C MET A 646 21.72 -20.71 -13.90
N ASP A 647 22.94 -21.22 -14.00
CA ASP A 647 23.30 -22.27 -14.97
C ASP A 647 24.54 -23.04 -14.49
N SER A 648 24.73 -24.27 -14.99
CA SER A 648 25.93 -25.10 -14.75
C SER A 648 26.27 -25.33 -13.26
N GLN A 649 25.48 -26.18 -12.57
CA GLN A 649 25.66 -26.54 -11.16
C GLN A 649 25.04 -27.90 -10.85
N ASP A 650 25.59 -28.66 -9.88
CA ASP A 650 24.89 -29.82 -9.33
C ASP A 650 23.75 -29.37 -8.41
N GLU A 651 24.08 -28.86 -7.22
CA GLU A 651 23.10 -28.33 -6.26
C GLU A 651 22.99 -26.80 -6.35
N ALA A 652 21.85 -26.28 -6.80
CA ALA A 652 21.63 -24.84 -6.84
C ALA A 652 21.36 -24.25 -5.44
N PHE A 653 20.23 -24.63 -4.82
CA PHE A 653 19.71 -24.03 -3.59
C PHE A 653 19.38 -25.08 -2.52
N VAL A 654 19.94 -24.92 -1.32
CA VAL A 654 19.59 -25.77 -0.17
C VAL A 654 19.20 -24.90 1.02
N PHE A 655 17.91 -24.92 1.32
CA PHE A 655 17.30 -24.16 2.42
C PHE A 655 16.82 -25.16 3.48
N GLY A 656 17.15 -24.92 4.74
CA GLY A 656 17.02 -25.90 5.82
C GLY A 656 18.11 -26.97 5.79
N ALA A 657 18.95 -27.01 6.83
CA ALA A 657 20.14 -27.86 6.87
C ALA A 657 19.79 -29.33 7.15
N GLN A 658 18.99 -29.54 8.17
CA GLN A 658 18.72 -30.82 8.81
C GLN A 658 17.22 -30.97 9.02
N ASP A 659 16.72 -32.18 8.82
CA ASP A 659 15.28 -32.46 8.81
C ASP A 659 14.66 -32.40 10.23
N GLU A 660 15.50 -32.42 11.27
CA GLU A 660 15.14 -32.36 12.70
C GLU A 660 15.39 -30.99 13.35
N TYR A 661 15.88 -29.99 12.61
CA TYR A 661 16.17 -28.66 13.16
C TYR A 661 14.90 -27.79 13.18
N GLU A 662 14.17 -27.85 14.31
CA GLU A 662 12.84 -27.24 14.48
C GLU A 662 12.81 -25.72 14.23
N LEU A 663 13.91 -24.99 14.48
CA LEU A 663 13.94 -23.54 14.29
C LEU A 663 13.79 -23.12 12.81
N ASP A 664 14.11 -23.99 11.86
CA ASP A 664 13.87 -23.74 10.43
C ASP A 664 12.37 -23.81 10.06
N GLU A 665 11.46 -24.18 10.98
CA GLU A 665 10.01 -24.00 10.76
C GLU A 665 9.60 -22.53 10.60
N MET A 666 10.38 -21.58 11.12
CA MET A 666 10.16 -20.15 10.92
C MET A 666 10.67 -19.62 9.56
N MET A 667 11.37 -20.44 8.78
CA MET A 667 11.96 -20.04 7.49
C MET A 667 10.87 -19.66 6.48
N GLN A 668 10.98 -18.46 5.89
CA GLN A 668 10.09 -17.98 4.83
C GLN A 668 10.90 -17.38 3.68
N VAL A 669 10.87 -18.06 2.53
CA VAL A 669 11.67 -17.69 1.34
C VAL A 669 10.76 -17.52 0.12
N THR A 670 10.93 -16.43 -0.62
CA THR A 670 10.34 -16.24 -1.95
C THR A 670 11.41 -16.41 -3.03
N ILE A 671 11.13 -17.22 -4.03
CA ILE A 671 11.96 -17.43 -5.21
C ILE A 671 11.13 -16.95 -6.40
N ALA A 672 11.46 -15.78 -6.97
CA ALA A 672 10.60 -15.11 -7.95
C ALA A 672 11.32 -14.57 -9.19
N TYR A 673 10.76 -14.78 -10.38
CA TYR A 673 11.30 -14.22 -11.63
C TYR A 673 12.75 -14.64 -11.97
N ASN A 674 13.22 -15.77 -11.44
CA ASN A 674 14.54 -16.32 -11.76
C ASN A 674 14.51 -17.15 -13.05
N HIS A 675 15.64 -17.21 -13.75
CA HIS A 675 15.84 -18.08 -14.90
C HIS A 675 16.84 -19.19 -14.55
N PHE A 676 16.35 -20.44 -14.57
CA PHE A 676 17.09 -21.66 -14.28
C PHE A 676 17.43 -22.37 -15.61
N GLY A 677 18.72 -22.38 -15.95
CA GLY A 677 19.26 -22.92 -17.20
C GLY A 677 19.40 -24.44 -17.24
N GLU A 678 19.51 -24.97 -18.45
CA GLU A 678 19.46 -26.41 -18.78
C GLU A 678 20.58 -27.26 -18.15
N LYS A 679 21.71 -26.68 -17.73
CA LYS A 679 22.86 -27.45 -17.21
C LYS A 679 22.81 -27.66 -15.69
N LEU A 680 21.77 -27.18 -15.02
CA LEU A 680 21.52 -27.43 -13.60
C LEU A 680 21.10 -28.89 -13.38
N VAL A 681 21.56 -29.53 -12.30
CA VAL A 681 21.17 -30.93 -12.01
C VAL A 681 19.91 -30.97 -11.17
N LYS A 682 19.92 -30.32 -10.00
CA LYS A 682 18.89 -30.44 -8.95
C LYS A 682 18.80 -29.25 -8.00
N ASN A 683 17.86 -29.34 -7.07
CA ASN A 683 17.68 -28.44 -5.90
C ASN A 683 17.37 -26.97 -6.27
N MET A 684 16.26 -26.72 -6.96
CA MET A 684 15.84 -25.37 -7.41
C MET A 684 14.42 -24.97 -6.93
N PRO A 685 14.08 -25.07 -5.63
CA PRO A 685 14.96 -25.33 -4.49
C PRO A 685 14.91 -26.77 -3.95
N ARG A 686 15.84 -27.11 -3.04
CA ARG A 686 15.59 -28.03 -1.92
C ARG A 686 15.21 -27.23 -0.68
N CYS A 687 14.04 -27.49 -0.08
CA CYS A 687 13.62 -26.87 1.19
C CYS A 687 13.32 -27.92 2.29
N SER A 688 13.98 -27.85 3.45
CA SER A 688 13.64 -28.60 4.66
C SER A 688 13.00 -27.65 5.69
N ASN A 689 11.83 -28.01 6.22
CA ASN A 689 11.01 -27.18 7.13
C ASN A 689 10.60 -25.80 6.53
N GLY A 690 9.72 -25.09 7.24
CA GLY A 690 9.29 -23.73 6.86
C GLY A 690 8.47 -23.63 5.57
N PHE A 691 8.54 -22.48 4.90
CA PHE A 691 7.70 -22.12 3.75
C PHE A 691 8.51 -21.55 2.57
N CYS A 692 8.44 -22.22 1.42
CA CYS A 692 9.07 -21.81 0.16
C CYS A 692 8.00 -21.43 -0.89
N HIS A 693 7.95 -20.14 -1.26
CA HIS A 693 7.10 -19.61 -2.34
C HIS A 693 7.89 -19.55 -3.65
N VAL A 694 7.59 -20.45 -4.60
CA VAL A 694 8.25 -20.53 -5.91
C VAL A 694 7.31 -19.92 -6.94
N VAL A 695 7.58 -18.72 -7.44
CA VAL A 695 6.60 -17.95 -8.23
C VAL A 695 7.14 -17.29 -9.50
N ASN A 696 6.50 -17.56 -10.64
CA ASN A 696 6.85 -16.95 -11.95
C ASN A 696 8.33 -17.06 -12.36
N ASN A 697 9.00 -18.15 -11.99
CA ASN A 697 10.32 -18.52 -12.50
C ASN A 697 10.22 -19.30 -13.81
N ASP A 698 11.29 -19.29 -14.60
CA ASP A 698 11.40 -20.01 -15.86
C ASP A 698 12.51 -21.05 -15.78
N TYR A 699 12.13 -22.32 -15.87
CA TYR A 699 13.00 -23.47 -15.86
C TYR A 699 13.08 -24.05 -17.27
N THR A 700 14.25 -23.95 -17.90
CA THR A 700 14.45 -24.47 -19.28
C THR A 700 14.96 -25.90 -19.30
N GLY A 701 15.47 -26.42 -18.18
CA GLY A 701 15.81 -27.83 -18.00
C GLY A 701 16.39 -28.12 -16.61
N TRP A 702 16.66 -29.40 -16.36
CA TRP A 702 17.39 -29.94 -15.21
C TRP A 702 18.04 -31.28 -15.61
N LYS A 703 18.69 -32.02 -14.71
CA LYS A 703 19.18 -33.39 -15.02
C LYS A 703 18.61 -34.50 -14.14
N ASP A 704 18.18 -34.17 -12.92
CA ASP A 704 17.55 -35.12 -11.99
C ASP A 704 16.11 -34.66 -11.70
N TYR A 705 15.95 -33.51 -11.06
CA TYR A 705 14.64 -32.90 -10.75
C TYR A 705 14.77 -31.38 -10.56
N ALA A 706 13.66 -30.64 -10.64
CA ALA A 706 13.68 -29.21 -10.34
C ALA A 706 13.54 -28.92 -8.83
N ILE A 707 12.52 -29.46 -8.18
CA ILE A 707 12.11 -29.08 -6.82
C ILE A 707 12.11 -30.30 -5.90
N THR A 708 12.59 -30.14 -4.67
CA THR A 708 12.42 -31.15 -3.62
C THR A 708 12.23 -30.48 -2.26
N GLY A 709 11.84 -31.27 -1.28
CA GLY A 709 11.78 -30.86 0.10
C GLY A 709 11.75 -32.04 1.05
N ARG A 710 11.92 -31.75 2.33
CA ARG A 710 11.91 -32.75 3.41
C ARG A 710 11.27 -32.20 4.66
N ALA A 711 10.98 -33.11 5.60
CA ALA A 711 10.27 -32.80 6.83
C ALA A 711 8.97 -32.00 6.57
N ASN A 712 8.56 -31.12 7.48
CA ASN A 712 7.24 -30.49 7.45
C ASN A 712 7.17 -29.24 6.54
N VAL A 713 7.93 -29.21 5.45
CA VAL A 713 8.01 -28.05 4.56
C VAL A 713 6.71 -27.79 3.80
N THR A 714 6.36 -26.52 3.64
CA THR A 714 5.34 -26.08 2.68
C THR A 714 6.01 -25.50 1.44
N ILE A 715 5.74 -26.09 0.27
CA ILE A 715 6.20 -25.58 -1.04
C ILE A 715 4.97 -25.14 -1.84
N MET A 716 4.92 -23.86 -2.20
CA MET A 716 3.86 -23.31 -3.05
C MET A 716 4.46 -22.87 -4.39
N SER A 717 4.30 -23.71 -5.42
CA SER A 717 4.63 -23.40 -6.81
C SER A 717 3.48 -22.61 -7.44
N GLN A 718 3.76 -21.46 -8.06
CA GLN A 718 2.72 -20.68 -8.74
C GLN A 718 3.20 -19.96 -9.99
N GLY A 719 2.53 -20.17 -11.12
CA GLY A 719 2.79 -19.41 -12.34
C GLY A 719 4.19 -19.56 -12.92
N ASN A 720 4.93 -20.61 -12.55
CA ASN A 720 6.23 -20.94 -13.12
C ASN A 720 6.07 -21.60 -14.50
N ARG A 721 7.15 -21.63 -15.27
CA ARG A 721 7.26 -22.38 -16.51
C ARG A 721 8.30 -23.48 -16.34
N TYR A 722 7.88 -24.73 -16.56
CA TYR A 722 8.74 -25.91 -16.45
C TYR A 722 8.86 -26.58 -17.81
N THR A 723 10.05 -26.53 -18.41
CA THR A 723 10.40 -27.29 -19.61
C THR A 723 11.22 -28.49 -19.19
N ALA A 724 10.64 -29.70 -19.24
CA ALA A 724 11.39 -30.89 -18.88
C ALA A 724 12.46 -31.22 -19.94
N PRO A 725 13.58 -31.84 -19.54
CA PRO A 725 14.55 -32.44 -20.46
C PRO A 725 13.92 -33.58 -21.27
N ASP A 726 14.59 -34.01 -22.35
CA ASP A 726 14.11 -35.16 -23.14
C ASP A 726 14.23 -36.51 -22.41
N ASP A 727 15.09 -36.63 -21.39
CA ASP A 727 15.22 -37.85 -20.58
C ASP A 727 13.86 -38.20 -19.91
N PRO A 728 13.27 -39.38 -20.20
CA PRO A 728 12.01 -39.80 -19.59
C PRO A 728 12.08 -39.95 -18.06
N LYS A 729 13.28 -40.08 -17.48
CA LYS A 729 13.48 -40.16 -16.02
C LYS A 729 13.45 -38.79 -15.33
N ALA A 730 13.61 -37.70 -16.08
CA ALA A 730 13.66 -36.32 -15.58
C ALA A 730 12.37 -35.53 -15.87
N LYS A 731 11.24 -36.22 -16.15
CA LYS A 731 9.95 -35.57 -16.42
C LYS A 731 9.22 -35.09 -15.17
N GLU A 732 9.48 -35.70 -14.01
CA GLU A 732 8.95 -35.20 -12.74
C GLU A 732 9.70 -33.91 -12.35
N ILE A 733 8.96 -32.82 -12.14
CA ILE A 733 9.46 -31.54 -11.61
C ILE A 733 9.89 -31.74 -10.16
N THR A 734 9.12 -32.53 -9.42
CA THR A 734 9.32 -32.89 -8.01
C THR A 734 10.24 -34.11 -7.86
N ASN A 735 10.83 -34.30 -6.69
CA ASN A 735 11.39 -35.60 -6.28
C ASN A 735 11.25 -35.80 -4.77
N ARG A 736 10.79 -36.99 -4.35
CA ARG A 736 10.56 -37.37 -2.95
C ARG A 736 11.31 -38.63 -2.50
N LYS A 737 12.20 -39.18 -3.32
CA LYS A 737 12.91 -40.45 -3.04
C LYS A 737 13.64 -40.36 -1.68
N GLY A 738 13.17 -41.17 -0.72
CA GLY A 738 13.71 -41.25 0.63
C GLY A 738 12.91 -40.58 1.75
N VAL A 739 11.79 -39.89 1.46
CA VAL A 739 10.95 -39.23 2.48
C VAL A 739 9.68 -40.06 2.77
N PRO A 740 9.46 -40.54 4.02
CA PRO A 740 8.22 -41.23 4.38
C PRO A 740 6.98 -40.34 4.21
N ILE A 741 5.92 -40.87 3.60
CA ILE A 741 4.69 -40.14 3.23
C ILE A 741 4.07 -39.39 4.43
N ILE A 742 4.21 -39.91 5.64
CA ILE A 742 3.63 -39.39 6.89
C ILE A 742 4.35 -38.10 7.39
N LYS A 743 5.54 -37.77 6.86
CA LYS A 743 6.31 -36.54 7.19
C LYS A 743 6.58 -35.66 5.94
N SER A 744 5.65 -35.59 4.99
CA SER A 744 5.91 -35.04 3.63
C SER A 744 5.52 -33.56 3.40
N GLY A 745 5.02 -32.85 4.41
CA GLY A 745 4.64 -31.45 4.30
C GLY A 745 3.48 -31.18 3.32
N THR A 746 3.36 -29.95 2.81
CA THR A 746 2.31 -29.56 1.84
C THR A 746 2.94 -28.98 0.57
N TRP A 747 2.82 -29.68 -0.55
CA TRP A 747 3.37 -29.25 -1.84
C TRP A 747 2.23 -29.01 -2.82
N ALA A 748 2.05 -27.74 -3.23
CA ALA A 748 0.94 -27.32 -4.07
C ALA A 748 1.42 -26.53 -5.28
N GLN A 749 0.64 -26.60 -6.37
CA GLN A 749 0.86 -25.88 -7.62
C GLN A 749 -0.38 -25.06 -8.02
N GLU A 750 -0.21 -23.89 -8.63
CA GLU A 750 -1.31 -23.05 -9.13
C GLU A 750 -0.87 -22.22 -10.35
N LYS A 751 -1.52 -22.41 -11.51
CA LYS A 751 -1.24 -21.70 -12.78
C LYS A 751 0.15 -21.95 -13.40
N ASP A 752 0.90 -22.94 -12.92
CA ASP A 752 2.15 -23.36 -13.56
C ASP A 752 1.86 -23.85 -14.99
N ILE A 753 2.85 -23.75 -15.90
CA ILE A 753 2.80 -24.35 -17.23
C ILE A 753 3.88 -25.41 -17.37
N HIS A 754 3.48 -26.59 -17.83
CA HIS A 754 4.32 -27.76 -18.00
C HIS A 754 4.53 -28.04 -19.49
N LEU A 755 5.79 -28.19 -19.89
CA LEU A 755 6.21 -28.38 -21.28
C LEU A 755 7.13 -29.61 -21.40
N ASN A 756 7.17 -30.22 -22.59
CA ASN A 756 7.91 -31.45 -22.86
C ASN A 756 7.58 -32.63 -21.91
N GLY A 757 6.31 -32.76 -21.51
CA GLY A 757 5.86 -33.83 -20.60
C GLY A 757 6.26 -33.64 -19.14
N ALA A 758 6.68 -32.43 -18.73
CA ALA A 758 6.87 -32.11 -17.32
C ALA A 758 5.59 -32.35 -16.50
N PHE A 759 5.73 -32.79 -15.24
CA PHE A 759 4.61 -32.86 -14.30
C PHE A 759 5.05 -32.63 -12.86
N PHE A 760 4.16 -32.09 -12.03
CA PHE A 760 4.40 -31.79 -10.62
C PHE A 760 3.49 -32.68 -9.78
N GLU A 761 4.08 -33.45 -8.86
CA GLU A 761 3.33 -34.31 -7.94
C GLU A 761 2.98 -33.50 -6.67
N PRO A 762 1.69 -33.25 -6.36
CA PRO A 762 1.29 -32.50 -5.15
C PRO A 762 1.23 -33.39 -3.89
N SER A 763 1.26 -32.80 -2.70
CA SER A 763 1.12 -33.51 -1.41
C SER A 763 0.46 -32.65 -0.34
N GLY A 764 -0.07 -33.32 0.69
CA GLY A 764 -0.75 -32.69 1.81
C GLY A 764 -2.13 -32.16 1.46
N ARG A 765 -2.83 -31.65 2.48
CA ARG A 765 -4.07 -30.91 2.31
C ARG A 765 -3.76 -29.45 2.64
N LEU A 766 -4.09 -28.53 1.73
CA LEU A 766 -4.04 -27.09 2.03
C LEU A 766 -5.07 -26.77 3.13
N LEU A 767 -4.65 -26.84 4.39
CA LEU A 767 -5.49 -26.59 5.57
C LEU A 767 -5.89 -25.11 5.69
N HIS A 768 -5.19 -24.22 4.98
CA HIS A 768 -5.50 -22.80 4.83
C HIS A 768 -5.49 -22.40 3.37
N ASN A 769 -6.38 -21.49 2.98
CA ASN A 769 -6.43 -20.96 1.62
C ASN A 769 -5.26 -19.96 1.41
N PRO A 770 -4.23 -20.31 0.60
CA PRO A 770 -3.01 -19.52 0.49
C PRO A 770 -3.22 -18.15 -0.18
N HIS A 771 -4.41 -17.88 -0.73
CA HIS A 771 -4.81 -16.54 -1.16
C HIS A 771 -4.67 -15.48 -0.06
N LYS A 772 -4.85 -15.84 1.23
CA LYS A 772 -4.85 -14.89 2.36
C LYS A 772 -3.46 -14.39 2.81
N GLN A 773 -2.36 -14.98 2.35
CA GLN A 773 -0.98 -14.57 2.73
C GLN A 773 -0.17 -13.95 1.57
N ARG A 774 -0.78 -13.65 0.41
CA ARG A 774 -0.05 -13.24 -0.80
C ARG A 774 0.64 -11.87 -0.68
N LYS A 775 1.93 -11.89 -0.34
CA LYS A 775 2.86 -10.75 -0.50
C LYS A 775 3.26 -10.49 -1.98
N LEU A 776 2.97 -11.44 -2.88
CA LEU A 776 3.22 -11.36 -4.33
C LEU A 776 2.11 -12.10 -5.10
N ARG A 777 1.62 -11.53 -6.21
CA ARG A 777 0.53 -12.11 -7.04
C ARG A 777 1.12 -12.87 -8.23
N ALA A 778 0.90 -14.19 -8.27
CA ALA A 778 1.33 -15.03 -9.39
C ALA A 778 0.54 -14.75 -10.68
N MET A 779 1.27 -14.45 -11.76
CA MET A 779 0.79 -14.45 -13.15
C MET A 779 0.71 -15.88 -13.71
N PRO A 780 0.03 -16.14 -14.83
CA PRO A 780 0.02 -17.47 -15.46
C PRO A 780 1.40 -17.91 -15.98
N GLY A 781 1.70 -19.20 -15.92
CA GLY A 781 2.98 -19.81 -16.30
C GLY A 781 3.53 -19.42 -17.67
N ILE A 782 2.65 -19.24 -18.65
CA ILE A 782 3.01 -18.81 -20.00
C ILE A 782 3.75 -17.46 -20.03
N MET A 783 3.55 -16.60 -19.03
CA MET A 783 4.23 -15.32 -18.91
C MET A 783 5.67 -15.45 -18.38
N ALA A 784 6.03 -16.53 -17.68
CA ALA A 784 7.28 -16.61 -16.92
C ALA A 784 8.52 -16.31 -17.78
N ALA A 785 8.66 -16.94 -18.96
CA ALA A 785 9.78 -16.67 -19.88
C ALA A 785 9.90 -15.20 -20.31
N LEU A 786 8.78 -14.47 -20.41
CA LEU A 786 8.79 -13.02 -20.61
C LEU A 786 9.28 -12.33 -19.33
N MET A 787 8.66 -12.64 -18.18
CA MET A 787 8.96 -12.05 -16.86
C MET A 787 10.42 -12.22 -16.42
N THR A 788 11.09 -13.28 -16.87
CA THR A 788 12.48 -13.63 -16.53
C THR A 788 13.52 -13.26 -17.60
N ARG A 789 13.12 -12.71 -18.77
CA ARG A 789 14.04 -12.47 -19.91
C ARG A 789 15.24 -11.56 -19.62
N HIS A 790 15.16 -10.78 -18.55
CA HIS A 790 16.22 -9.88 -18.10
C HIS A 790 16.92 -10.35 -16.81
N ALA A 791 16.72 -11.61 -16.40
CA ALA A 791 17.36 -12.19 -15.23
C ALA A 791 18.88 -12.26 -15.37
N GLY A 792 19.57 -12.12 -14.24
CA GLY A 792 21.01 -11.89 -14.12
C GLY A 792 21.37 -10.39 -14.12
N PRO A 793 22.67 -10.04 -13.97
CA PRO A 793 23.10 -8.66 -13.87
C PRO A 793 22.79 -7.82 -15.11
N LEU A 794 22.69 -6.50 -14.91
CA LEU A 794 22.53 -5.55 -16.01
C LEU A 794 23.69 -5.70 -17.02
N LYS A 795 23.35 -5.93 -18.28
CA LYS A 795 24.34 -6.01 -19.36
C LYS A 795 24.85 -4.61 -19.71
N CYS A 796 26.14 -4.39 -19.53
CA CYS A 796 26.84 -3.23 -20.08
C CYS A 796 26.67 -3.18 -21.61
N LEU A 797 26.20 -2.05 -22.16
CA LEU A 797 26.19 -1.84 -23.61
C LEU A 797 27.57 -1.31 -24.06
N PRO A 798 28.12 -1.75 -25.21
CA PRO A 798 29.39 -1.23 -25.71
C PRO A 798 29.38 0.30 -25.81
N LYS A 799 30.44 0.94 -25.29
CA LYS A 799 30.62 2.41 -25.24
C LYS A 799 29.55 3.20 -24.45
N LYS A 800 28.74 2.54 -23.62
CA LYS A 800 27.87 3.21 -22.63
C LYS A 800 28.25 2.77 -21.20
N PRO A 801 27.94 3.56 -20.16
CA PRO A 801 27.95 3.06 -18.79
C PRO A 801 27.05 1.83 -18.64
N CYS A 802 27.40 0.93 -17.71
CA CYS A 802 26.46 -0.05 -17.17
C CYS A 802 25.58 0.58 -16.07
#